data_AF-A0A1W0WFG0-F1
#
_entry.id   AF-A0A1W0WFG0-F1
#
_cell.length_a   1.000
_cell.length_b   1.000
_cell.length_c   1.000
_cell.angle_alpha   90.00
_cell.angle_beta   90.00
_cell.angle_gamma   90.00
#
_symmetry.space_group_name_H-M   'P 1'
#
loop_
_entity.id
_entity.type
_entity.pdbx_description
1 polymer ?
#
loop_
_entity_poly.entity_id
_entity_poly.type
_entity_poly.pdbx_seq_one_letter_code
_entity_poly.pdbx_strand_id
1 'polypeptide(L)'
;MLLFDASRQSRVILLFANATIVRNIMLHAYGLGMTEGEYVYVAVELFRSNYWGEFTWKYDDTSDRDAQLALRSLAVIALYENHNQFFAEFAKEVRKRSRQKYDYLYGQFEEVDFIVTSFYDAVVLYAQTLVQIHRLGGNIKNGSVMADSMRNASVPSPLGYAINMDVDGDRSHAYSVKQLSLVTGKFEDILRINYHNNEEIWYGQFKWPGRVGLPPDVPPCGFDGTAVSCIADMRFGSEPGAIAGLTVGVLFAALSIAAVFAGWIMRKKKKEMDPYWWRIRQEELQYLGERNKSKNNKVLQSGSITRSETQVSKSRNCSSYASGVIAKYNGLPVCVVELPKKTYKPTASLIRELNQVRTINHPNLHRIIGVGLDNENYCELMVGDVCTKGTLDNVMENEMIKLDWSFKHSMIKDISDGMAYLHESVIVSHGFLTGFNCSIDSRFLVKVCSYGITAFVNPADLLAPDKTDNEARDFTLLLWRSPELLRQSMPPRGSQQIILRSAPYSASIGDNQTGLYNNQGSHREIVLEVKEGGIPPMRPNVPRAACAADLYQLMEQCWAEFPSDRPSFLKIKDFAKKIVGKGSSNIVEHLLERMELYANNLEEQVAEKTRQFMEEKSRSEELLSQLLPKVIAAALTKGESVVPESYESVSIYFSDICGFTTICSTIPPLDVVLLLNNLYTLFDGILEEYDVYKVETIGDAYMVASGLPIRNGRRHATEIACVSLRIRQDIKTFPVPNNVNDNLKVRIGIHSGSCVAGIVGHKMPRYCLFGDTVNVASRMESTGEPMKIQTSENIKDLLDKIGGFVLEERGEIQVKGKGTMKTYWLLSQCESDGCAVSKSAET
;
A
#
# COMPACT_ATOMS: atom_id res chain seq x y z
N MET A 1 18.20 -28.34 -6.88
CA MET A 1 17.90 -29.32 -5.82
C MET A 1 16.59 -30.04 -6.12
N LEU A 2 15.45 -29.34 -6.21
CA LEU A 2 14.14 -29.95 -6.52
C LEU A 2 14.12 -30.84 -7.78
N LEU A 3 14.66 -30.39 -8.92
CA LEU A 3 14.74 -31.21 -10.15
C LEU A 3 15.61 -32.46 -9.99
N PHE A 4 16.63 -32.41 -9.13
CA PHE A 4 17.53 -33.54 -8.86
C PHE A 4 16.90 -34.55 -7.90
N ASP A 5 16.06 -34.10 -6.98
CA ASP A 5 15.27 -34.99 -6.13
C ASP A 5 14.13 -35.63 -6.94
N ALA A 6 13.48 -34.86 -7.80
CA ALA A 6 12.44 -35.35 -8.71
C ALA A 6 12.96 -36.40 -9.69
N SER A 7 14.18 -36.25 -10.21
CA SER A 7 14.78 -37.24 -11.13
C SER A 7 15.02 -38.62 -10.51
N ARG A 8 14.98 -38.73 -9.17
CA ARG A 8 15.09 -40.00 -8.44
C ARG A 8 13.74 -40.68 -8.19
N GLN A 9 12.63 -40.05 -8.56
CA GLN A 9 11.29 -40.54 -8.20
C GLN A 9 10.28 -40.50 -9.36
N SER A 10 10.43 -39.59 -10.32
CA SER A 10 9.48 -39.43 -11.41
C SER A 10 10.14 -38.92 -12.69
N ARG A 11 9.53 -39.24 -13.84
CA ARG A 11 9.81 -38.64 -15.15
C ARG A 11 8.74 -37.65 -15.60
N VAL A 12 7.60 -37.58 -14.90
CA VAL A 12 6.52 -36.62 -15.17
C VAL A 12 6.56 -35.51 -14.12
N ILE A 13 6.69 -34.26 -14.59
CA ILE A 13 6.80 -33.07 -13.76
C ILE A 13 5.65 -32.12 -14.10
N LEU A 14 4.75 -31.93 -13.14
CA LEU A 14 3.65 -30.97 -13.22
C LEU A 14 4.10 -29.63 -12.62
N LEU A 15 3.96 -28.56 -13.40
CA LEU A 15 4.40 -27.21 -13.06
C LEU A 15 3.19 -26.29 -12.86
N PHE A 16 2.76 -26.14 -11.61
CA PHE A 16 1.73 -25.19 -11.19
C PHE A 16 2.39 -23.89 -10.69
N ALA A 17 2.87 -23.08 -11.61
CA ALA A 17 3.55 -21.82 -11.30
C ALA A 17 3.32 -20.78 -12.39
N ASN A 18 3.64 -19.51 -12.10
CA ASN A 18 3.59 -18.45 -13.10
C ASN A 18 4.63 -18.69 -14.22
N ALA A 19 4.41 -18.09 -15.39
CA ALA A 19 5.20 -18.30 -16.59
C ALA A 19 6.70 -18.02 -16.38
N THR A 20 7.04 -17.00 -15.58
CA THR A 20 8.43 -16.65 -15.25
C THR A 20 9.12 -17.75 -14.44
N ILE A 21 8.45 -18.31 -13.43
CA ILE A 21 8.99 -19.43 -12.63
C ILE A 21 9.11 -20.67 -13.51
N VAL A 22 8.11 -20.97 -14.35
CA VAL A 22 8.16 -22.10 -15.27
C VAL A 22 9.35 -21.95 -16.22
N ARG A 23 9.56 -20.78 -16.83
CA ARG A 23 10.72 -20.49 -17.69
C ARG A 23 12.04 -20.74 -16.96
N ASN A 24 12.17 -20.27 -15.72
CA ASN A 24 13.38 -20.49 -14.92
C ASN A 24 13.62 -21.97 -14.58
N ILE A 25 12.57 -22.71 -14.23
CA ILE A 25 12.66 -24.16 -13.99
C ILE A 25 13.11 -24.87 -15.27
N MET A 26 12.54 -24.52 -16.42
CA MET A 26 12.90 -25.11 -17.71
C MET A 26 14.33 -24.77 -18.11
N LEU A 27 14.81 -23.55 -17.88
CA LEU A 27 16.22 -23.17 -18.09
C LEU A 27 17.17 -23.99 -17.21
N HIS A 28 16.83 -24.21 -15.94
CA HIS A 28 17.61 -25.07 -15.06
C HIS A 28 17.55 -26.55 -15.48
N ALA A 29 16.39 -27.03 -15.95
CA ALA A 29 16.25 -28.37 -16.49
C ALA A 29 17.11 -28.57 -17.74
N TYR A 30 17.17 -27.57 -18.62
CA TYR A 30 18.06 -27.56 -19.79
C TYR A 30 19.54 -27.59 -19.39
N GLY A 31 19.95 -26.78 -18.41
CA GLY A 31 21.31 -26.83 -17.87
C GLY A 31 21.70 -28.16 -17.22
N LEU A 32 20.72 -28.99 -16.85
CA LEU A 32 20.91 -30.35 -16.32
C LEU A 32 20.74 -31.45 -17.37
N GLY A 33 20.48 -31.12 -18.64
CA GLY A 33 20.22 -32.09 -19.71
C GLY A 33 18.85 -32.79 -19.61
N MET A 34 17.94 -32.31 -18.77
CA MET A 34 16.64 -32.96 -18.52
C MET A 34 15.57 -32.64 -19.57
N THR A 35 15.89 -31.88 -20.62
CA THR A 35 14.95 -31.47 -21.69
C THR A 35 15.22 -32.20 -23.01
N GLU A 36 16.02 -33.27 -22.97
CA GLU A 36 16.40 -34.10 -24.13
C GLU A 36 15.46 -35.30 -24.39
N GLY A 37 14.25 -35.27 -23.81
CA GLY A 37 13.21 -36.26 -24.07
C GLY A 37 13.10 -37.41 -23.07
N GLU A 38 13.85 -37.38 -21.98
CA GLU A 38 13.67 -38.34 -20.89
C GLU A 38 12.57 -37.94 -19.90
N TYR A 39 12.19 -36.66 -19.87
CA TYR A 39 11.23 -36.10 -18.92
C TYR A 39 10.05 -35.46 -19.65
N VAL A 40 8.90 -35.50 -19.00
CA VAL A 40 7.66 -34.87 -19.44
C VAL A 40 7.38 -33.68 -18.53
N TYR A 41 7.27 -32.49 -19.12
CA TYR A 41 6.89 -31.28 -18.40
C TYR A 41 5.50 -30.85 -18.83
N VAL A 42 4.61 -30.65 -17.85
CA VAL A 42 3.26 -30.14 -18.09
C VAL A 42 3.04 -28.90 -17.23
N ALA A 43 2.74 -27.77 -17.86
CA ALA A 43 2.28 -26.57 -17.18
C ALA A 43 0.79 -26.35 -17.44
N VAL A 44 0.13 -25.64 -16.52
CA VAL A 44 -1.28 -25.27 -16.66
C VAL A 44 -1.39 -23.75 -16.75
N GLU A 45 -1.94 -23.27 -17.85
CA GLU A 45 -2.30 -21.88 -18.10
C GLU A 45 -3.82 -21.72 -17.94
N LEU A 46 -4.27 -21.33 -16.74
CA LEU A 46 -5.70 -21.21 -16.47
C LEU A 46 -6.35 -20.07 -17.27
N PHE A 47 -5.70 -18.91 -17.33
CA PHE A 47 -6.08 -17.76 -18.16
C PHE A 47 -4.91 -16.77 -18.22
N ARG A 48 -4.87 -15.96 -19.28
CA ARG A 48 -3.85 -14.92 -19.45
C ARG A 48 -4.12 -13.76 -18.49
N SER A 49 -3.17 -13.48 -17.61
CA SER A 49 -3.24 -12.34 -16.70
C SER A 49 -1.83 -11.85 -16.37
N ASN A 50 -1.70 -10.57 -16.05
CA ASN A 50 -0.44 -9.96 -15.59
C ASN A 50 0.16 -10.69 -14.37
N TYR A 51 -0.67 -11.37 -13.55
CA TYR A 51 -0.19 -12.17 -12.42
C TYR A 51 0.50 -13.47 -12.85
N TRP A 52 -0.11 -14.19 -13.80
CA TRP A 52 0.41 -15.47 -14.29
C TRP A 52 1.55 -15.28 -15.29
N GLY A 53 1.64 -14.12 -15.94
CA GLY A 53 2.60 -13.84 -16.99
C GLY A 53 2.26 -14.57 -18.29
N GLU A 54 3.06 -14.34 -19.33
CA GLU A 54 2.88 -14.99 -20.63
C GLU A 54 3.84 -16.18 -20.76
N PHE A 55 3.32 -17.35 -21.13
CA PHE A 55 4.14 -18.52 -21.45
C PHE A 55 4.84 -18.32 -22.80
N THR A 56 5.93 -17.57 -22.77
CA THR A 56 6.78 -17.27 -23.92
C THR A 56 8.24 -17.61 -23.62
N TRP A 57 8.98 -17.95 -24.68
CA TRP A 57 10.43 -18.14 -24.58
C TRP A 57 11.17 -16.81 -24.57
N LYS A 58 10.59 -15.77 -25.18
CA LYS A 58 11.23 -14.49 -25.47
C LYS A 58 10.94 -13.45 -24.38
N TYR A 59 11.93 -13.17 -23.56
CA TYR A 59 11.91 -12.12 -22.53
C TYR A 59 12.91 -10.99 -22.83
N ASP A 60 13.52 -11.00 -24.02
CA ASP A 60 14.58 -10.08 -24.45
C ASP A 60 15.80 -10.11 -23.50
N ASP A 61 16.13 -11.31 -23.01
CA ASP A 61 17.30 -11.56 -22.15
C ASP A 61 18.36 -12.45 -22.84
N THR A 62 19.51 -12.62 -22.19
CA THR A 62 20.64 -13.42 -22.73
C THR A 62 20.35 -14.93 -22.80
N SER A 63 19.28 -15.39 -22.15
CA SER A 63 18.91 -16.80 -22.02
C SER A 63 17.78 -17.21 -22.96
N ASP A 64 17.25 -16.30 -23.78
CA ASP A 64 16.12 -16.56 -24.69
C ASP A 64 16.34 -17.75 -25.64
N ARG A 65 17.57 -17.92 -26.14
CA ARG A 65 17.92 -19.06 -27.01
C ARG A 65 17.83 -20.40 -26.26
N ASP A 66 18.33 -20.43 -25.03
CA ASP A 66 18.30 -21.62 -24.19
C ASP A 66 16.87 -21.89 -23.71
N ALA A 67 16.09 -20.85 -23.42
CA ALA A 67 14.69 -20.94 -23.04
C ALA A 67 13.84 -21.53 -24.19
N GLN A 68 14.08 -21.10 -25.43
CA GLN A 68 13.40 -21.63 -26.61
C GLN A 68 13.67 -23.13 -26.78
N LEU A 69 14.92 -23.57 -26.55
CA LEU A 69 15.30 -24.99 -26.61
C LEU A 69 14.82 -25.79 -25.40
N ALA A 70 14.64 -25.18 -24.24
CA ALA A 70 14.09 -25.84 -23.06
C ALA A 70 12.57 -26.05 -23.19
N LEU A 71 11.85 -25.00 -23.58
CA LEU A 71 10.38 -24.95 -23.64
C LEU A 71 9.76 -25.85 -24.71
N ARG A 72 10.54 -26.33 -25.69
CA ARG A 72 10.07 -27.34 -26.66
C ARG A 72 9.60 -28.65 -25.98
N SER A 73 10.11 -28.95 -24.79
CA SER A 73 9.74 -30.14 -24.00
C SER A 73 8.53 -29.91 -23.09
N LEU A 74 8.02 -28.68 -23.03
CA LEU A 74 6.89 -28.30 -22.20
C LEU A 74 5.57 -28.45 -22.96
N ALA A 75 4.62 -29.17 -22.36
CA ALA A 75 3.22 -29.15 -22.75
C ALA A 75 2.49 -28.11 -21.88
N VAL A 76 1.70 -27.23 -22.48
CA VAL A 76 0.90 -26.23 -21.74
C VAL A 76 -0.57 -26.58 -21.91
N ILE A 77 -1.25 -26.90 -20.82
CA ILE A 77 -2.70 -27.10 -20.80
C ILE A 77 -3.35 -25.74 -20.58
N ALA A 78 -4.14 -25.28 -21.54
CA ALA A 78 -4.86 -24.02 -21.49
C ALA A 78 -6.36 -24.22 -21.74
N LEU A 79 -7.18 -23.23 -21.37
CA LEU A 79 -8.56 -23.18 -21.85
C LEU A 79 -8.57 -22.98 -23.37
N TYR A 80 -9.45 -23.69 -24.06
CA TYR A 80 -9.60 -23.55 -25.50
C TYR A 80 -10.30 -22.23 -25.83
N GLU A 81 -9.58 -21.35 -26.52
CA GLU A 81 -10.11 -20.08 -27.03
C GLU A 81 -10.65 -20.27 -28.45
N ASN A 82 -11.94 -19.99 -28.63
CA ASN A 82 -12.59 -20.11 -29.94
C ASN A 82 -12.42 -18.81 -30.73
N HIS A 83 -11.43 -18.76 -31.62
CA HIS A 83 -11.18 -17.61 -32.51
C HIS A 83 -12.08 -17.63 -33.76
N ASN A 84 -13.37 -17.93 -33.60
CA ASN A 84 -14.32 -17.86 -34.70
C ASN A 84 -14.71 -16.39 -35.03
N GLN A 85 -15.40 -16.22 -36.15
CA GLN A 85 -15.86 -14.90 -36.60
C GLN A 85 -16.79 -14.21 -35.58
N PHE A 86 -17.62 -14.99 -34.88
CA PHE A 86 -18.54 -14.49 -33.86
C PHE A 86 -17.80 -13.87 -32.66
N PHE A 87 -16.73 -14.52 -32.20
CA PHE A 87 -15.87 -13.99 -31.15
C PHE A 87 -15.14 -12.72 -31.59
N ALA A 88 -14.66 -12.66 -32.84
CA ALA A 88 -13.99 -11.47 -33.37
C ALA A 88 -14.93 -10.25 -33.40
N GLU A 89 -16.20 -10.45 -33.75
CA GLU A 89 -17.22 -9.40 -33.71
C GLU A 89 -17.55 -8.98 -32.27
N PHE A 90 -17.71 -9.95 -31.37
CA PHE A 90 -17.88 -9.69 -29.93
C PHE A 90 -16.73 -8.87 -29.35
N ALA A 91 -15.49 -9.26 -29.60
CA ALA A 91 -14.30 -8.57 -29.10
C ALA A 91 -14.23 -7.12 -29.62
N LYS A 92 -14.62 -6.88 -30.89
CA LYS A 92 -14.70 -5.54 -31.46
C LYS A 92 -15.73 -4.67 -30.75
N GLU A 93 -16.90 -5.22 -30.42
CA GLU A 93 -17.95 -4.50 -29.70
C GLU A 93 -17.55 -4.23 -28.24
N VAL A 94 -16.89 -5.17 -27.56
CA VAL A 94 -16.33 -4.98 -26.21
C VAL A 94 -15.35 -3.80 -26.22
N ARG A 95 -14.36 -3.81 -27.13
CA ARG A 95 -13.37 -2.72 -27.25
C ARG A 95 -14.03 -1.36 -27.49
N LYS A 96 -15.05 -1.31 -28.35
CA LYS A 96 -15.82 -0.09 -28.63
C LYS A 96 -16.54 0.43 -27.39
N ARG A 97 -17.22 -0.44 -26.63
CA ARG A 97 -17.94 -0.06 -25.41
C ARG A 97 -17.02 0.35 -24.28
N SER A 98 -15.88 -0.35 -24.11
CA SER A 98 -14.87 -0.01 -23.11
C SER A 98 -14.36 1.41 -23.30
N ARG A 99 -14.11 1.81 -24.55
CA ARG A 99 -13.72 3.19 -24.88
C ARG A 99 -14.84 4.20 -24.62
N GLN A 100 -16.08 3.89 -25.00
CA GLN A 100 -17.19 4.85 -24.88
C GLN A 100 -17.68 5.06 -23.46
N LYS A 101 -17.68 4.02 -22.62
CA LYS A 101 -18.27 4.07 -21.27
C LYS A 101 -17.25 4.19 -20.13
N TYR A 102 -16.04 3.69 -20.33
CA TYR A 102 -15.04 3.57 -19.27
C TYR A 102 -13.71 4.25 -19.62
N ASP A 103 -13.64 4.95 -20.76
CA ASP A 103 -12.43 5.60 -21.30
C ASP A 103 -11.20 4.67 -21.37
N TYR A 104 -11.45 3.36 -21.49
CA TYR A 104 -10.40 2.36 -21.55
C TYR A 104 -9.99 2.10 -23.00
N LEU A 105 -8.70 2.31 -23.31
CA LEU A 105 -8.11 2.03 -24.61
C LEU A 105 -7.28 0.75 -24.54
N TYR A 106 -7.73 -0.26 -25.29
CA TYR A 106 -6.96 -1.48 -25.49
C TYR A 106 -5.67 -1.17 -26.26
N GLY A 107 -4.55 -1.74 -25.80
CA GLY A 107 -3.28 -1.72 -26.51
C GLY A 107 -3.36 -2.41 -27.89
N GLN A 108 -2.43 -2.09 -28.78
CA GLN A 108 -2.39 -2.62 -30.16
C GLN A 108 -2.34 -4.17 -30.23
N PHE A 109 -1.79 -4.80 -29.18
CA PHE A 109 -1.66 -6.26 -29.07
C PHE A 109 -2.46 -6.83 -27.90
N GLU A 110 -3.32 -6.02 -27.26
CA GLU A 110 -4.08 -6.44 -26.10
C GLU A 110 -5.38 -7.14 -26.52
N GLU A 111 -5.53 -8.41 -26.13
CA GLU A 111 -6.70 -9.22 -26.42
C GLU A 111 -7.79 -9.06 -25.35
N VAL A 112 -9.04 -9.39 -25.69
CA VAL A 112 -10.14 -9.37 -24.72
C VAL A 112 -10.00 -10.60 -23.81
N ASP A 113 -9.93 -10.36 -22.51
CA ASP A 113 -9.74 -11.41 -21.51
C ASP A 113 -10.87 -12.47 -21.55
N PHE A 114 -10.49 -13.73 -21.41
CA PHE A 114 -11.40 -14.87 -21.30
C PHE A 114 -12.44 -14.71 -20.19
N ILE A 115 -12.09 -14.02 -19.09
CA ILE A 115 -12.99 -13.72 -17.98
C ILE A 115 -14.19 -12.88 -18.44
N VAL A 116 -13.97 -11.90 -19.33
CA VAL A 116 -15.05 -11.05 -19.88
C VAL A 116 -16.04 -11.91 -20.66
N THR A 117 -15.51 -12.86 -21.42
CA THR A 117 -16.29 -13.84 -22.18
C THR A 117 -17.11 -14.73 -21.25
N SER A 118 -16.52 -15.19 -20.15
CA SER A 118 -17.19 -16.01 -19.13
C SER A 118 -18.36 -15.29 -18.47
N PHE A 119 -18.21 -14.01 -18.15
CA PHE A 119 -19.32 -13.19 -17.61
C PHE A 119 -20.44 -13.01 -18.62
N TYR A 120 -20.11 -12.77 -19.89
CA TYR A 120 -21.10 -12.66 -20.96
C TYR A 120 -21.92 -13.95 -21.07
N ASP A 121 -21.26 -15.10 -21.12
CA ASP A 121 -21.91 -16.41 -21.17
C ASP A 121 -22.78 -16.68 -19.93
N ALA A 122 -22.35 -16.28 -18.74
CA ALA A 122 -23.16 -16.44 -17.52
C ALA A 122 -24.50 -15.68 -17.62
N VAL A 123 -24.47 -14.46 -18.16
CA VAL A 123 -25.69 -13.67 -18.39
C VAL A 123 -26.55 -14.30 -19.48
N VAL A 124 -25.95 -14.84 -20.55
CA VAL A 124 -26.67 -15.55 -21.61
C VAL A 124 -27.36 -16.79 -21.07
N LEU A 125 -26.64 -17.62 -20.29
CA LEU A 125 -27.17 -18.81 -19.63
C LEU A 125 -28.37 -18.45 -18.73
N TYR A 126 -28.21 -17.41 -17.91
CA TYR A 126 -29.29 -16.91 -17.05
C TYR A 126 -30.51 -16.45 -17.84
N ALA A 127 -30.31 -15.63 -18.88
CA ALA A 127 -31.39 -15.11 -19.71
C ALA A 127 -32.14 -16.23 -20.45
N GLN A 128 -31.43 -17.21 -21.00
CA GLN A 128 -32.07 -18.33 -21.70
C GLN A 128 -32.84 -19.24 -20.73
N THR A 129 -32.28 -19.51 -19.55
CA THR A 129 -32.96 -20.29 -18.52
C THR A 129 -34.23 -19.60 -18.04
N LEU A 130 -34.20 -18.27 -17.84
CA LEU A 130 -35.38 -17.47 -17.53
C LEU A 130 -36.47 -17.60 -18.60
N VAL A 131 -36.09 -17.48 -19.87
CA VAL A 131 -37.02 -17.61 -21.00
C VAL A 131 -37.63 -19.02 -21.03
N GLN A 132 -36.83 -20.06 -20.76
CA GLN A 132 -37.29 -21.44 -20.69
C GLN A 132 -38.30 -21.65 -19.56
N ILE A 133 -38.00 -21.20 -18.35
CA ILE A 133 -38.90 -21.31 -17.19
C ILE A 133 -40.20 -20.55 -17.45
N HIS A 134 -40.13 -19.35 -18.01
CA HIS A 134 -41.30 -18.55 -18.33
C HIS A 134 -42.19 -19.22 -19.38
N ARG A 135 -41.59 -19.80 -20.44
CA ARG A 135 -42.34 -20.56 -21.47
C ARG A 135 -43.04 -21.80 -20.92
N LEU A 136 -42.45 -22.45 -19.91
CA LEU A 136 -43.05 -23.60 -19.23
C LEU A 136 -44.10 -23.20 -18.17
N GLY A 137 -44.40 -21.90 -18.02
CA GLY A 137 -45.34 -21.40 -17.02
C GLY A 137 -44.79 -21.44 -15.57
N GLY A 138 -43.48 -21.62 -15.41
CA GLY A 138 -42.81 -21.69 -14.12
C GLY A 138 -42.60 -20.32 -13.47
N ASN A 139 -42.42 -20.32 -12.14
CA ASN A 139 -42.17 -19.10 -11.39
C ASN A 139 -40.69 -18.68 -11.49
N ILE A 140 -40.42 -17.62 -12.25
CA ILE A 140 -39.09 -17.03 -12.44
C ILE A 140 -38.45 -16.45 -11.17
N LYS A 141 -39.23 -16.25 -10.09
CA LYS A 141 -38.71 -15.78 -8.79
C LYS A 141 -38.21 -16.91 -7.89
N ASN A 142 -38.42 -18.16 -8.28
CA ASN A 142 -37.96 -19.30 -7.49
C ASN A 142 -36.51 -19.67 -7.87
N GLY A 143 -35.56 -19.30 -6.99
CA GLY A 143 -34.14 -19.57 -7.19
C GLY A 143 -33.76 -21.05 -7.26
N SER A 144 -34.49 -21.94 -6.58
CA SER A 144 -34.18 -23.38 -6.64
C SER A 144 -34.52 -23.97 -8.01
N VAL A 145 -35.71 -23.64 -8.54
CA VAL A 145 -36.13 -24.05 -9.88
C VAL A 145 -35.20 -23.47 -10.95
N MET A 146 -34.71 -22.24 -10.74
CA MET A 146 -33.70 -21.62 -11.61
C MET A 146 -32.41 -22.43 -11.62
N ALA A 147 -31.85 -22.73 -10.45
CA ALA A 147 -30.60 -23.48 -10.33
C ALA A 147 -30.74 -24.91 -10.90
N ASP A 148 -31.84 -25.60 -10.60
CA ASP A 148 -32.09 -26.96 -11.10
C ASP A 148 -32.25 -26.98 -12.62
N SER A 149 -32.82 -25.93 -13.22
CA SER A 149 -32.96 -25.82 -14.68
C SER A 149 -31.64 -25.53 -15.39
N MET A 150 -30.62 -25.02 -14.67
CA MET A 150 -29.28 -24.78 -15.22
C MET A 150 -28.39 -26.01 -15.15
N ARG A 151 -28.68 -26.99 -14.28
CA ARG A 151 -27.92 -28.23 -14.18
C ARG A 151 -28.15 -29.10 -15.41
N ASN A 152 -27.09 -29.75 -15.87
CA ASN A 152 -27.09 -30.64 -17.03
C ASN A 152 -27.69 -30.01 -18.30
N ALA A 153 -27.56 -28.69 -18.44
CA ALA A 153 -28.12 -27.92 -19.55
C ALA A 153 -27.05 -27.59 -20.59
N SER A 154 -27.46 -27.59 -21.87
CA SER A 154 -26.63 -27.11 -22.98
C SER A 154 -27.35 -25.95 -23.67
N VAL A 155 -26.70 -24.79 -23.67
CA VAL A 155 -27.28 -23.51 -24.12
C VAL A 155 -26.41 -22.91 -25.22
N PRO A 156 -26.95 -22.55 -26.40
CA PRO A 156 -26.17 -21.90 -27.45
C PRO A 156 -25.72 -20.49 -27.03
N SER A 157 -24.41 -20.24 -27.08
CA SER A 157 -23.85 -18.90 -26.90
C SER A 157 -23.84 -18.14 -28.23
N PRO A 158 -24.16 -16.83 -28.24
CA PRO A 158 -23.95 -15.93 -29.38
C PRO A 158 -22.51 -15.91 -29.91
N LEU A 159 -21.56 -16.42 -29.12
CA LEU A 159 -20.15 -16.56 -29.48
C LEU A 159 -19.87 -17.77 -30.39
N GLY A 160 -20.89 -18.48 -30.85
CA GLY A 160 -20.76 -19.55 -31.86
C GLY A 160 -20.33 -20.90 -31.30
N TYR A 161 -20.57 -21.15 -30.00
CA TYR A 161 -20.41 -22.46 -29.34
C TYR A 161 -21.50 -22.66 -28.29
N ALA A 162 -21.63 -23.89 -27.75
CA ALA A 162 -22.58 -24.21 -26.70
C ALA A 162 -21.94 -24.09 -25.30
N ILE A 163 -22.68 -23.50 -24.36
CA ILE A 163 -22.40 -23.48 -22.93
C ILE A 163 -22.96 -24.77 -22.35
N ASN A 164 -22.08 -25.66 -21.90
CA ASN A 164 -22.45 -26.95 -21.36
C ASN A 164 -22.26 -26.97 -19.85
N MET A 165 -23.30 -27.34 -19.11
CA MET A 165 -23.31 -27.53 -17.67
C MET A 165 -23.41 -29.02 -17.36
N ASP A 166 -22.72 -29.50 -16.34
CA ASP A 166 -22.81 -30.88 -15.89
C ASP A 166 -23.92 -31.10 -14.85
N VAL A 167 -24.01 -32.32 -14.31
CA VAL A 167 -25.04 -32.74 -13.34
C VAL A 167 -24.95 -31.99 -12.01
N ASP A 168 -23.76 -31.54 -11.63
CA ASP A 168 -23.52 -30.80 -10.39
C ASP A 168 -23.76 -29.29 -10.57
N GLY A 169 -23.86 -28.84 -11.83
CA GLY A 169 -24.06 -27.44 -12.19
C GLY A 169 -22.73 -26.72 -12.45
N ASP A 170 -21.66 -27.46 -12.71
CA ASP A 170 -20.37 -26.91 -13.10
C ASP A 170 -20.27 -26.78 -14.61
N ARG A 171 -19.58 -25.72 -15.07
CA ARG A 171 -19.39 -25.45 -16.49
C ARG A 171 -18.32 -26.37 -17.08
N SER A 172 -18.73 -27.20 -18.03
CA SER A 172 -17.84 -28.04 -18.82
C SER A 172 -17.11 -27.22 -19.88
N HIS A 173 -15.81 -26.98 -19.67
CA HIS A 173 -14.95 -26.28 -20.62
C HIS A 173 -14.19 -27.25 -21.54
N ALA A 174 -13.86 -26.78 -22.74
CA ALA A 174 -12.89 -27.45 -23.59
C ALA A 174 -11.48 -26.96 -23.23
N TYR A 175 -10.52 -27.88 -23.17
CA TYR A 175 -9.12 -27.60 -22.90
C TYR A 175 -8.30 -27.87 -24.15
N SER A 176 -7.24 -27.08 -24.35
CA SER A 176 -6.23 -27.35 -25.36
C SER A 176 -4.87 -27.60 -24.75
N VAL A 177 -4.16 -28.57 -25.32
CA VAL A 177 -2.76 -28.86 -25.00
C VAL A 177 -1.90 -28.24 -26.08
N LYS A 178 -1.08 -27.27 -25.70
CA LYS A 178 -0.21 -26.50 -26.57
C LYS A 178 1.24 -26.93 -26.45
N GLN A 179 1.99 -26.85 -27.55
CA GLN A 179 3.43 -27.06 -27.57
C GLN A 179 4.12 -25.96 -28.37
N LEU A 180 5.34 -25.59 -27.95
CA LEU A 180 6.14 -24.60 -28.66
C LEU A 180 6.60 -25.13 -30.04
N SER A 181 6.19 -24.43 -31.10
CA SER A 181 6.68 -24.63 -32.45
C SER A 181 7.96 -23.83 -32.67
N LEU A 182 9.05 -24.50 -33.03
CA LEU A 182 10.34 -23.85 -33.31
C LEU A 182 10.32 -23.03 -34.63
N VAL A 183 9.35 -23.29 -35.51
CA VAL A 183 9.21 -22.58 -36.79
C VAL A 183 8.53 -21.24 -36.58
N THR A 184 7.44 -21.22 -35.82
CA THR A 184 6.66 -19.99 -35.55
C THR A 184 7.12 -19.27 -34.29
N GLY A 185 7.86 -19.96 -33.41
CA GLY A 185 8.25 -19.46 -32.10
C GLY A 185 7.07 -19.29 -31.14
N LYS A 186 5.92 -19.91 -31.40
CA LYS A 186 4.69 -19.78 -30.61
C LYS A 186 4.18 -21.14 -30.14
N PHE A 187 3.44 -21.13 -29.03
CA PHE A 187 2.70 -22.30 -28.56
C PHE A 187 1.48 -22.54 -29.47
N GLU A 188 1.44 -23.70 -30.11
CA GLU A 188 0.39 -24.12 -31.03
C GLU A 188 -0.42 -25.28 -30.42
N ASP A 189 -1.73 -25.31 -30.66
CA ASP A 189 -2.61 -26.37 -30.18
C ASP A 189 -2.28 -27.71 -30.85
N ILE A 190 -2.08 -28.75 -30.05
CA ILE A 190 -1.82 -30.14 -30.51
C ILE A 190 -3.04 -31.02 -30.30
N LEU A 191 -3.72 -30.85 -29.17
CA LEU A 191 -4.87 -31.64 -28.76
C LEU A 191 -5.92 -30.71 -28.16
N ARG A 192 -7.18 -30.88 -28.57
CA ARG A 192 -8.34 -30.30 -27.91
C ARG A 192 -9.16 -31.41 -27.28
N ILE A 193 -9.49 -31.25 -26.01
CA ILE A 193 -10.29 -32.18 -25.22
C ILE A 193 -11.56 -31.47 -24.80
N ASN A 194 -12.72 -32.01 -25.19
CA ASN A 194 -14.02 -31.57 -24.72
C ASN A 194 -14.59 -32.59 -23.74
N TYR A 195 -14.64 -32.22 -22.47
CA TYR A 195 -15.04 -33.13 -21.39
C TYR A 195 -16.55 -33.46 -21.42
N HIS A 196 -17.38 -32.60 -22.01
CA HIS A 196 -18.82 -32.80 -22.03
C HIS A 196 -19.24 -33.99 -22.90
N ASN A 197 -18.58 -34.18 -24.04
CA ASN A 197 -18.87 -35.25 -25.00
C ASN A 197 -17.73 -36.27 -25.12
N ASN A 198 -16.69 -36.18 -24.27
CA ASN A 198 -15.45 -36.95 -24.37
C ASN A 198 -14.82 -36.93 -25.77
N GLU A 199 -14.93 -35.80 -26.47
CA GLU A 199 -14.36 -35.64 -27.81
C GLU A 199 -12.91 -35.17 -27.72
N GLU A 200 -12.03 -35.92 -28.39
CA GLU A 200 -10.62 -35.60 -28.53
C GLU A 200 -10.30 -35.28 -29.98
N ILE A 201 -9.79 -34.07 -30.24
CA ILE A 201 -9.38 -33.63 -31.58
C ILE A 201 -7.89 -33.37 -31.60
N TRP A 202 -7.17 -34.12 -32.44
CA TRP A 202 -5.73 -33.99 -32.64
C TRP A 202 -5.43 -33.10 -33.85
N TYR A 203 -4.74 -31.98 -33.62
CA TYR A 203 -4.23 -31.08 -34.66
C TYR A 203 -2.82 -31.45 -35.12
N GLY A 204 -2.09 -32.22 -34.30
CA GLY A 204 -0.75 -32.71 -34.62
C GLY A 204 -0.29 -33.80 -33.64
N GLN A 205 0.96 -34.25 -33.77
CA GLN A 205 1.58 -35.16 -32.80
C GLN A 205 2.54 -34.37 -31.89
N PHE A 206 2.55 -34.69 -30.60
CA PHE A 206 3.51 -34.12 -29.66
C PHE A 206 4.93 -34.53 -30.03
N LYS A 207 5.79 -33.55 -30.30
CA LYS A 207 7.17 -33.80 -30.74
C LYS A 207 8.10 -33.87 -29.53
N TRP A 208 8.49 -35.08 -29.16
CA TRP A 208 9.47 -35.28 -28.09
C TRP A 208 10.88 -34.91 -28.56
N PRO A 209 11.62 -34.08 -27.80
CA PRO A 209 13.01 -33.81 -28.12
C PRO A 209 13.85 -35.08 -28.05
N GLY A 210 14.78 -35.30 -28.97
CA GLY A 210 15.77 -36.38 -28.86
C GLY A 210 15.27 -37.81 -29.05
N ARG A 211 13.95 -38.04 -29.22
CA ARG A 211 13.37 -39.39 -29.39
C ARG A 211 12.12 -39.40 -30.26
N VAL A 212 11.79 -40.57 -30.78
CA VAL A 212 10.51 -40.85 -31.43
C VAL A 212 9.62 -41.60 -30.44
N GLY A 213 8.49 -41.00 -30.07
CA GLY A 213 7.51 -41.59 -29.12
C GLY A 213 7.74 -41.23 -27.65
N LEU A 214 6.78 -41.60 -26.80
CA LEU A 214 6.73 -41.25 -25.37
C LEU A 214 7.92 -41.81 -24.57
N PRO A 215 8.44 -41.08 -23.57
CA PRO A 215 9.38 -41.63 -22.60
C PRO A 215 8.75 -42.76 -21.77
N PRO A 216 9.53 -43.80 -21.41
CA PRO A 216 9.04 -44.82 -20.50
C PRO A 216 8.84 -44.24 -19.10
N ASP A 217 7.78 -44.67 -18.43
CA ASP A 217 7.43 -44.22 -17.06
C ASP A 217 8.55 -44.49 -16.05
N VAL A 218 9.24 -45.63 -16.22
CA VAL A 218 10.43 -46.00 -15.45
C VAL A 218 11.64 -46.04 -16.39
N PRO A 219 12.77 -45.39 -16.04
CA PRO A 219 13.98 -45.46 -16.87
C PRO A 219 14.51 -46.91 -16.97
N PRO A 220 15.23 -47.28 -18.04
CA PRO A 220 15.67 -48.66 -18.29
C PRO A 220 16.49 -49.29 -17.15
N CYS A 221 17.19 -48.48 -16.36
CA CYS A 221 17.98 -48.92 -15.21
C CYS A 221 17.28 -48.75 -13.85
N GLY A 222 16.00 -48.38 -13.81
CA GLY A 222 15.33 -47.97 -12.57
C GLY A 222 15.79 -46.59 -12.07
N PHE A 223 15.00 -45.97 -11.19
CA PHE A 223 15.28 -44.59 -10.71
C PHE A 223 16.54 -44.48 -9.84
N ASP A 224 16.98 -45.59 -9.27
CA ASP A 224 18.17 -45.77 -8.43
C ASP A 224 19.34 -46.44 -9.20
N GLY A 225 19.13 -46.80 -10.47
CA GLY A 225 20.13 -47.46 -11.31
C GLY A 225 20.34 -48.95 -11.00
N THR A 226 19.47 -49.58 -10.20
CA THR A 226 19.67 -50.96 -9.72
C THR A 226 18.89 -52.03 -10.49
N ALA A 227 18.18 -51.67 -11.58
CA ALA A 227 17.40 -52.64 -12.34
C ALA A 227 18.29 -53.73 -12.96
N VAL A 228 17.81 -54.98 -12.89
CA VAL A 228 18.52 -56.20 -13.33
C VAL A 228 18.97 -56.15 -14.80
N SER A 229 18.23 -55.41 -15.63
CA SER A 229 18.57 -55.11 -17.04
C SER A 229 19.91 -54.38 -17.21
N CYS A 230 20.27 -53.47 -16.31
CA CYS A 230 21.55 -52.75 -16.37
C CYS A 230 22.69 -53.46 -15.63
N ILE A 231 22.37 -54.45 -14.79
CA ILE A 231 23.37 -55.33 -14.16
C ILE A 231 23.80 -56.46 -15.13
N ALA A 232 22.97 -56.80 -16.13
CA ALA A 232 23.26 -57.83 -17.13
C ALA A 232 24.35 -57.43 -18.14
N ASP A 233 24.49 -56.14 -18.47
CA ASP A 233 25.51 -55.64 -19.41
C ASP A 233 26.94 -55.67 -18.86
N MET A 234 27.13 -55.86 -17.54
CA MET A 234 28.46 -56.00 -16.93
C MET A 234 28.91 -57.45 -16.72
N ARG A 235 28.11 -58.45 -17.14
CA ARG A 235 28.45 -59.88 -16.98
C ARG A 235 28.82 -60.55 -18.31
N PHE A 236 29.82 -60.02 -19.00
CA PHE A 236 30.60 -60.83 -19.94
C PHE A 236 32.09 -60.59 -19.71
N GLY A 237 32.76 -61.63 -19.22
CA GLY A 237 34.21 -61.74 -19.25
C GLY A 237 34.87 -61.76 -17.89
N SER A 238 35.14 -62.98 -17.42
CA SER A 238 36.47 -63.48 -17.06
C SER A 238 36.61 -64.11 -15.66
N GLU A 239 37.26 -65.27 -15.66
CA GLU A 239 37.56 -66.17 -14.56
C GLU A 239 38.56 -65.59 -13.52
N PRO A 240 38.58 -66.11 -12.28
CA PRO A 240 39.33 -65.52 -11.18
C PRO A 240 40.71 -66.16 -11.01
N GLY A 241 41.77 -65.37 -11.18
CA GLY A 241 43.12 -65.86 -10.87
C GLY A 241 44.28 -64.89 -11.06
N ALA A 242 44.17 -63.60 -10.69
CA ALA A 242 45.35 -62.72 -10.62
C ALA A 242 45.20 -61.39 -9.84
N ILE A 243 44.01 -60.99 -9.37
CA ILE A 243 43.75 -59.58 -8.99
C ILE A 243 43.70 -59.33 -7.48
N ALA A 244 44.59 -59.95 -6.70
CA ALA A 244 44.73 -59.63 -5.27
C ALA A 244 45.73 -58.47 -5.03
N GLY A 245 46.73 -58.28 -5.89
CA GLY A 245 47.70 -57.18 -5.76
C GLY A 245 47.23 -55.84 -6.34
N LEU A 246 46.43 -55.88 -7.41
CA LEU A 246 45.93 -54.71 -8.12
C LEU A 246 44.76 -54.03 -7.40
N THR A 247 43.94 -54.79 -6.68
CA THR A 247 42.78 -54.27 -5.93
C THR A 247 43.20 -53.38 -4.76
N VAL A 248 44.29 -53.72 -4.05
CA VAL A 248 44.82 -52.89 -2.96
C VAL A 248 45.42 -51.58 -3.49
N GLY A 249 46.14 -51.63 -4.61
CA GLY A 249 46.70 -50.44 -5.25
C GLY A 249 45.62 -49.50 -5.82
N VAL A 250 44.57 -50.06 -6.43
CA VAL A 250 43.44 -49.29 -6.97
C VAL A 250 42.58 -48.71 -5.84
N LEU A 251 42.38 -49.42 -4.72
CA LEU A 251 41.70 -48.89 -3.54
C LEU A 251 42.48 -47.74 -2.90
N PHE A 252 43.81 -47.85 -2.80
CA PHE A 252 44.65 -46.77 -2.27
C PHE A 252 44.67 -45.56 -3.21
N ALA A 253 44.74 -45.79 -4.53
CA ALA A 253 44.65 -44.73 -5.53
C ALA A 253 43.25 -44.09 -5.53
N ALA A 254 42.18 -44.87 -5.41
CA ALA A 254 40.81 -44.37 -5.34
C ALA A 254 40.56 -43.58 -4.05
N LEU A 255 41.08 -44.02 -2.90
CA LEU A 255 41.03 -43.28 -1.65
C LEU A 255 41.88 -42.01 -1.70
N SER A 256 43.04 -42.03 -2.36
CA SER A 256 43.89 -40.86 -2.55
C SER A 256 43.25 -39.85 -3.50
N ILE A 257 42.67 -40.31 -4.61
CA ILE A 257 41.91 -39.48 -5.55
C ILE A 257 40.65 -38.95 -4.88
N ALA A 258 39.94 -39.75 -4.08
CA ALA A 258 38.78 -39.30 -3.31
C ALA A 258 39.17 -38.29 -2.23
N ALA A 259 40.31 -38.45 -1.56
CA ALA A 259 40.82 -37.46 -0.59
C ALA A 259 41.29 -36.18 -1.28
N VAL A 260 41.91 -36.27 -2.46
CA VAL A 260 42.29 -35.12 -3.29
C VAL A 260 41.05 -34.43 -3.86
N PHE A 261 40.03 -35.18 -4.27
CA PHE A 261 38.77 -34.67 -4.82
C PHE A 261 37.88 -34.08 -3.72
N ALA A 262 37.80 -34.71 -2.55
CA ALA A 262 37.17 -34.14 -1.36
C ALA A 262 37.94 -32.90 -0.88
N GLY A 263 39.28 -32.94 -0.89
CA GLY A 263 40.14 -31.79 -0.64
C GLY A 263 39.95 -30.68 -1.67
N TRP A 264 39.72 -31.01 -2.94
CA TRP A 264 39.46 -30.09 -4.02
C TRP A 264 38.04 -29.50 -3.93
N ILE A 265 37.02 -30.29 -3.61
CA ILE A 265 35.65 -29.83 -3.32
C ILE A 265 35.64 -28.94 -2.08
N MET A 266 36.35 -29.32 -1.01
CA MET A 266 36.48 -28.51 0.19
C MET A 266 37.25 -27.23 -0.10
N ARG A 267 38.32 -27.27 -0.89
CA ARG A 267 39.07 -26.07 -1.32
C ARG A 267 38.27 -25.21 -2.30
N LYS A 268 37.43 -25.81 -3.16
CA LYS A 268 36.53 -25.13 -4.10
C LYS A 268 35.41 -24.43 -3.34
N LYS A 269 34.71 -25.13 -2.42
CA LYS A 269 33.75 -24.52 -1.49
C LYS A 269 34.39 -23.43 -0.63
N LYS A 270 35.63 -23.61 -0.15
CA LYS A 270 36.36 -22.61 0.64
C LYS A 270 36.86 -21.41 -0.19
N LYS A 271 37.02 -21.57 -1.52
CA LYS A 271 37.34 -20.49 -2.47
C LYS A 271 36.09 -19.78 -3.02
N GLU A 272 34.94 -20.46 -3.07
CA GLU A 272 33.65 -19.91 -3.53
C GLU A 272 32.87 -19.18 -2.42
N MET A 273 33.22 -19.37 -1.15
CA MET A 273 32.69 -18.51 -0.09
C MET A 273 33.36 -17.15 -0.17
N ASP A 274 32.65 -16.19 -0.75
CA ASP A 274 33.00 -14.78 -0.64
C ASP A 274 33.26 -14.45 0.85
N PRO A 275 34.51 -14.14 1.25
CA PRO A 275 34.86 -13.84 2.64
C PRO A 275 34.18 -12.57 3.15
N TYR A 276 33.58 -11.78 2.25
CA TYR A 276 32.88 -10.53 2.52
C TYR A 276 31.38 -10.62 2.25
N TRP A 277 30.79 -11.81 2.14
CA TRP A 277 29.34 -11.98 1.90
C TRP A 277 28.44 -11.20 2.88
N TRP A 278 28.93 -11.00 4.10
CA TRP A 278 28.23 -10.32 5.18
C TRP A 278 28.31 -8.80 5.06
N ARG A 279 29.21 -8.27 4.23
CA ARG A 279 29.47 -6.83 4.11
C ARG A 279 28.48 -6.22 3.13
N ILE A 280 27.61 -5.35 3.64
CA ILE A 280 26.68 -4.57 2.82
C ILE A 280 27.15 -3.12 2.80
N ARG A 281 27.23 -2.52 1.62
CA ARG A 281 27.52 -1.07 1.52
C ARG A 281 26.24 -0.28 1.65
N GLN A 282 26.29 0.87 2.33
CA GLN A 282 25.10 1.72 2.49
C GLN A 282 24.51 2.16 1.13
N GLU A 283 25.36 2.32 0.11
CA GLU A 283 24.96 2.64 -1.27
C GLU A 283 24.13 1.54 -1.96
N GLU A 284 24.23 0.29 -1.48
CA GLU A 284 23.48 -0.86 -2.02
C GLU A 284 22.07 -0.96 -1.41
N LEU A 285 21.77 -0.15 -0.38
CA LEU A 285 20.47 -0.09 0.28
C LEU A 285 19.64 1.06 -0.28
N GLN A 286 18.51 0.73 -0.90
CA GLN A 286 17.55 1.73 -1.38
C GLN A 286 16.41 1.86 -0.37
N TYR A 287 16.38 2.95 0.38
CA TYR A 287 15.32 3.21 1.36
C TYR A 287 14.01 3.59 0.67
N LEU A 288 12.93 2.90 1.04
CA LEU A 288 11.58 3.22 0.55
C LEU A 288 11.04 4.39 1.38
N GLY A 289 11.29 5.63 0.97
CA GLY A 289 10.69 6.79 1.64
C GLY A 289 11.36 8.17 1.58
N GLU A 290 12.43 8.41 0.81
CA GLU A 290 12.97 9.77 0.66
C GLU A 290 13.17 10.19 -0.80
N ARG A 291 12.46 11.25 -1.18
CA ARG A 291 12.62 12.00 -2.41
C ARG A 291 13.93 12.79 -2.32
N ASN A 292 14.87 12.51 -3.24
CA ASN A 292 16.06 13.29 -3.61
C ASN A 292 16.39 14.53 -2.76
N LYS A 293 17.50 14.47 -2.01
CA LYS A 293 18.36 15.65 -1.80
C LYS A 293 19.81 15.33 -2.16
N SER A 294 20.23 15.97 -3.25
CA SER A 294 21.60 16.05 -3.73
C SER A 294 22.52 16.71 -2.69
N LYS A 295 23.77 16.28 -2.74
CA LYS A 295 24.94 16.74 -1.99
C LYS A 295 25.07 18.27 -1.98
N ASN A 296 25.24 18.87 -0.79
CA ASN A 296 26.29 19.85 -0.53
C ASN A 296 26.50 20.10 0.97
N ASN A 297 27.75 20.40 1.30
CA ASN A 297 28.34 20.38 2.63
C ASN A 297 28.07 21.65 3.47
N LYS A 298 28.08 21.42 4.79
CA LYS A 298 28.47 22.31 5.92
C LYS A 298 27.51 23.39 6.47
N VAL A 299 27.07 23.10 7.70
CA VAL A 299 27.19 23.90 8.94
C VAL A 299 26.05 24.86 9.35
N LEU A 300 25.62 24.62 10.61
CA LEU A 300 24.92 25.46 11.60
C LEU A 300 23.39 25.67 11.54
N GLN A 301 22.74 24.89 12.43
CA GLN A 301 21.74 25.25 13.46
C GLN A 301 20.50 26.14 13.18
N SER A 302 19.41 25.64 13.78
CA SER A 302 18.18 26.31 14.20
C SER A 302 17.11 26.58 13.15
N GLY A 303 16.02 25.83 13.27
CA GLY A 303 14.76 26.07 12.57
C GLY A 303 13.88 24.83 12.60
N SER A 304 13.02 24.74 13.61
CA SER A 304 11.98 23.71 13.79
C SER A 304 11.21 23.41 12.50
N ILE A 305 11.09 22.13 12.15
CA ILE A 305 9.99 21.63 11.30
C ILE A 305 9.41 20.38 11.97
N THR A 306 8.12 20.50 12.24
CA THR A 306 7.16 19.61 12.90
C THR A 306 7.20 18.17 12.39
N ARG A 307 7.61 17.24 13.27
CA ARG A 307 7.27 15.82 13.17
C ARG A 307 5.87 15.65 13.75
N SER A 308 4.95 15.09 12.97
CA SER A 308 3.68 14.58 13.49
C SER A 308 3.99 13.33 14.33
N GLU A 309 4.28 13.55 15.60
CA GLU A 309 4.32 12.53 16.63
C GLU A 309 2.88 12.03 16.88
N THR A 310 2.52 10.86 16.35
CA THR A 310 1.61 10.00 17.10
C THR A 310 2.38 9.57 18.36
N GLN A 311 1.90 10.03 19.51
CA GLN A 311 2.50 9.78 20.81
C GLN A 311 2.59 8.28 21.09
N VAL A 312 3.77 7.71 20.83
CA VAL A 312 4.25 6.52 21.53
C VAL A 312 5.51 6.94 22.24
N SER A 313 5.46 6.83 23.56
CA SER A 313 6.48 7.18 24.53
C SER A 313 7.91 6.89 24.08
N LYS A 314 8.75 7.93 24.10
CA LYS A 314 10.23 7.79 24.16
C LYS A 314 10.59 6.96 25.39
N SER A 315 10.79 5.65 25.24
CA SER A 315 11.43 4.84 26.26
C SER A 315 12.04 3.56 25.67
N ARG A 316 13.33 3.39 26.00
CA ARG A 316 14.08 2.14 26.22
C ARG A 316 14.81 1.50 25.03
N ASN A 317 16.14 1.64 25.09
CA ASN A 317 17.16 1.02 24.24
C ASN A 317 17.23 -0.51 24.42
N CYS A 318 16.19 -1.26 24.04
CA CYS A 318 16.36 -2.72 23.98
C CYS A 318 15.47 -3.45 22.97
N SER A 319 15.83 -3.32 21.71
CA SER A 319 16.03 -4.42 20.76
C SER A 319 16.24 -3.75 19.42
N SER A 320 17.37 -4.03 18.79
CA SER A 320 17.73 -3.35 17.54
C SER A 320 16.67 -3.63 16.45
N TYR A 321 15.99 -4.78 16.48
CA TYR A 321 15.06 -5.21 15.44
C TYR A 321 13.62 -4.68 15.53
N ALA A 322 13.18 -4.07 16.62
CA ALA A 322 11.78 -3.66 16.79
C ALA A 322 11.37 -2.43 15.97
N SER A 323 12.36 -1.65 15.50
CA SER A 323 12.15 -0.36 14.84
C SER A 323 12.90 -0.24 13.51
N GLY A 324 13.13 -1.37 12.84
CA GLY A 324 13.91 -1.42 11.61
C GLY A 324 13.21 -0.76 10.41
N VAL A 325 13.97 0.01 9.63
CA VAL A 325 13.50 0.66 8.41
C VAL A 325 13.49 -0.34 7.26
N ILE A 326 12.45 -0.32 6.44
CA ILE A 326 12.37 -1.19 5.25
C ILE A 326 13.17 -0.56 4.11
N ALA A 327 14.12 -1.31 3.56
CA ALA A 327 14.91 -0.93 2.40
C ALA A 327 14.86 -2.04 1.32
N LYS A 328 15.40 -1.77 0.13
CA LYS A 328 15.66 -2.78 -0.89
C LYS A 328 17.15 -3.05 -0.99
N TYR A 329 17.52 -4.32 -1.01
CA TYR A 329 18.87 -4.83 -1.26
C TYR A 329 18.80 -5.85 -2.41
N ASN A 330 19.53 -5.62 -3.51
CA ASN A 330 19.46 -6.44 -4.72
C ASN A 330 18.02 -6.65 -5.25
N GLY A 331 17.17 -5.61 -5.14
CA GLY A 331 15.77 -5.65 -5.56
C GLY A 331 14.80 -6.32 -4.58
N LEU A 332 15.30 -6.98 -3.52
CA LEU A 332 14.48 -7.64 -2.51
C LEU A 332 14.27 -6.74 -1.28
N PRO A 333 13.08 -6.77 -0.66
CA PRO A 333 12.83 -6.02 0.57
C PRO A 333 13.60 -6.62 1.75
N VAL A 334 14.29 -5.77 2.49
CA VAL A 334 15.09 -6.11 3.68
C VAL A 334 14.77 -5.17 4.83
N CYS A 335 14.90 -5.66 6.06
CA CYS A 335 14.79 -4.87 7.27
C CYS A 335 16.19 -4.40 7.69
N VAL A 336 16.34 -3.09 7.90
CA VAL A 336 17.59 -2.44 8.27
C VAL A 336 17.46 -1.86 9.67
N VAL A 337 18.43 -2.20 10.51
CA VAL A 337 18.41 -1.95 11.95
C VAL A 337 19.68 -1.26 12.37
N GLU A 338 19.58 -0.13 13.06
CA GLU A 338 20.74 0.58 13.59
C GLU A 338 21.33 -0.13 14.81
N LEU A 339 22.66 -0.24 14.85
CA LEU A 339 23.39 -0.82 15.97
C LEU A 339 23.62 0.24 17.07
N PRO A 340 23.56 -0.13 18.36
CA PRO A 340 23.50 0.82 19.48
C PRO A 340 24.70 1.79 19.63
N LYS A 341 25.88 1.45 19.08
CA LYS A 341 27.10 2.29 19.11
C LYS A 341 28.02 2.04 17.91
N LYS A 342 28.55 3.12 17.32
CA LYS A 342 29.56 3.13 16.22
C LYS A 342 30.98 2.78 16.69
N THR A 343 31.15 1.65 17.36
CA THR A 343 32.46 1.29 17.99
C THR A 343 33.03 -0.04 17.53
N TYR A 344 32.33 -0.80 16.69
CA TYR A 344 32.73 -2.16 16.35
C TYR A 344 33.33 -2.24 14.95
N LYS A 345 34.66 -2.36 14.87
CA LYS A 345 35.32 -2.79 13.63
C LYS A 345 35.14 -4.30 13.45
N PRO A 346 35.06 -4.80 12.20
CA PRO A 346 34.92 -6.21 11.95
C PRO A 346 36.17 -6.98 12.40
N THR A 347 36.05 -7.72 13.50
CA THR A 347 37.09 -8.59 14.03
C THR A 347 36.97 -10.01 13.45
N ALA A 348 38.06 -10.78 13.51
CA ALA A 348 38.04 -12.19 13.11
C ALA A 348 37.02 -13.03 13.92
N SER A 349 36.73 -12.65 15.17
CA SER A 349 35.71 -13.33 15.98
C SER A 349 34.31 -13.04 15.46
N LEU A 350 33.99 -11.80 15.09
CA LEU A 350 32.69 -11.43 14.53
C LEU A 350 32.44 -12.15 13.20
N ILE A 351 33.45 -12.21 12.32
CA ILE A 351 33.32 -12.93 11.04
C ILE A 351 33.06 -14.43 11.26
N ARG A 352 33.69 -15.03 12.29
CA ARG A 352 33.44 -16.43 12.66
C ARG A 352 32.00 -16.63 13.14
N GLU A 353 31.46 -15.72 13.95
CA GLU A 353 30.07 -15.76 14.41
C GLU A 353 29.07 -15.60 13.26
N LEU A 354 29.30 -14.62 12.37
CA LEU A 354 28.46 -14.41 11.19
C LEU A 354 28.44 -15.65 10.28
N ASN A 355 29.58 -16.31 10.08
CA ASN A 355 29.65 -17.56 9.32
C ASN A 355 28.88 -18.71 9.99
N GLN A 356 28.82 -18.76 11.33
CA GLN A 356 27.99 -19.73 12.05
C GLN A 356 26.50 -19.43 11.82
N VAL A 357 26.08 -18.16 11.98
CA VAL A 357 24.68 -17.76 11.77
C VAL A 357 24.23 -17.98 10.33
N ARG A 358 25.10 -17.79 9.33
CA ARG A 358 24.78 -18.07 7.91
C ARG A 358 24.34 -19.52 7.65
N THR A 359 24.82 -20.47 8.44
CA THR A 359 24.46 -21.90 8.28
C THR A 359 23.08 -22.24 8.84
N ILE A 360 22.47 -21.32 9.60
CA ILE A 360 21.17 -21.49 10.21
C ILE A 360 20.08 -21.13 9.21
N ASN A 361 19.14 -22.05 8.99
CA ASN A 361 17.97 -21.83 8.16
C ASN A 361 16.76 -22.54 8.77
N HIS A 362 15.81 -21.78 9.29
CA HIS A 362 14.58 -22.30 9.89
C HIS A 362 13.46 -21.25 9.77
N PRO A 363 12.20 -21.64 9.50
CA PRO A 363 11.09 -20.70 9.34
C PRO A 363 10.85 -19.80 10.56
N ASN A 364 11.06 -20.32 11.77
CA ASN A 364 10.91 -19.60 13.04
C ASN A 364 12.21 -18.95 13.56
N LEU A 365 13.27 -18.87 12.74
CA LEU A 365 14.47 -18.11 13.06
C LEU A 365 14.63 -16.98 12.06
N HIS A 366 14.93 -15.78 12.55
CA HIS A 366 15.17 -14.62 11.69
C HIS A 366 16.48 -14.80 10.94
N ARG A 367 16.45 -14.60 9.62
CA ARG A 367 17.62 -14.78 8.78
C ARG A 367 18.40 -13.46 8.69
N ILE A 368 19.67 -13.51 9.06
CA ILE A 368 20.61 -12.40 8.93
C ILE A 368 21.21 -12.42 7.53
N ILE A 369 21.04 -11.32 6.79
CA ILE A 369 21.57 -11.15 5.43
C ILE A 369 22.99 -10.58 5.50
N GLY A 370 23.23 -9.62 6.40
CA GLY A 370 24.56 -9.03 6.57
C GLY A 370 24.60 -7.88 7.57
N VAL A 371 25.72 -7.18 7.58
CA VAL A 371 26.04 -6.03 8.41
C VAL A 371 26.48 -4.88 7.48
N GLY A 372 25.83 -3.74 7.62
CA GLY A 372 26.18 -2.51 6.94
C GLY A 372 27.34 -1.81 7.65
N LEU A 373 28.34 -1.40 6.86
CA LEU A 373 29.50 -0.65 7.34
C LEU A 373 29.37 0.83 6.99
N ASP A 374 29.81 1.69 7.89
CA ASP A 374 29.95 3.12 7.64
C ASP A 374 31.21 3.44 6.79
N ASN A 375 31.38 4.73 6.45
CA ASN A 375 32.52 5.21 5.66
C ASN A 375 33.88 4.98 6.34
N GLU A 376 33.91 4.75 7.65
CA GLU A 376 35.11 4.50 8.46
C GLU A 376 35.33 2.99 8.77
N ASN A 377 34.51 2.12 8.16
CA ASN A 377 34.46 0.66 8.35
C ASN A 377 34.03 0.20 9.76
N TYR A 378 33.25 0.99 10.48
CA TYR A 378 32.54 0.52 11.67
C TYR A 378 31.20 -0.12 11.30
N CYS A 379 30.81 -1.15 12.05
CA CYS A 379 29.49 -1.77 11.92
C CYS A 379 28.43 -0.78 12.41
N GLU A 380 27.57 -0.33 11.50
CA GLU A 380 26.52 0.66 11.79
C GLU A 380 25.13 0.03 11.70
N LEU A 381 24.92 -0.87 10.74
CA LEU A 381 23.61 -1.42 10.43
C LEU A 381 23.62 -2.95 10.46
N MET A 382 22.51 -3.53 10.83
CA MET A 382 22.24 -4.96 10.72
C MET A 382 21.09 -5.16 9.74
N VAL A 383 21.27 -6.07 8.78
CA VAL A 383 20.34 -6.28 7.68
C VAL A 383 19.82 -7.71 7.70
N GLY A 384 18.52 -7.89 7.65
CA GLY A 384 17.89 -9.21 7.60
C GLY A 384 16.51 -9.22 6.95
N ASP A 385 15.81 -10.34 7.07
CA ASP A 385 14.46 -10.50 6.51
C ASP A 385 13.45 -9.48 7.11
N VAL A 386 12.42 -9.14 6.34
CA VAL A 386 11.37 -8.20 6.76
C VAL A 386 10.32 -8.87 7.63
N CYS A 387 10.07 -8.29 8.81
CA CYS A 387 8.97 -8.62 9.71
C CYS A 387 8.06 -7.40 9.84
N THR A 388 6.88 -7.42 9.21
CA THR A 388 6.02 -6.22 9.08
C THR A 388 5.12 -5.95 10.27
N LYS A 389 4.96 -6.90 11.19
CA LYS A 389 4.03 -6.79 12.33
C LYS A 389 4.70 -6.38 13.64
N GLY A 390 6.01 -6.12 13.61
CA GLY A 390 6.79 -5.72 14.79
C GLY A 390 7.20 -6.90 15.67
N THR A 391 7.43 -6.63 16.95
CA THR A 391 7.80 -7.63 17.96
C THR A 391 6.59 -8.21 18.66
N LEU A 392 6.78 -9.35 19.34
CA LEU A 392 5.76 -9.98 20.14
C LEU A 392 5.27 -9.07 21.27
N ASP A 393 6.18 -8.33 21.94
CA ASP A 393 5.78 -7.34 22.96
C ASP A 393 4.87 -6.25 22.36
N ASN A 394 5.18 -5.71 21.18
CA ASN A 394 4.32 -4.71 20.53
C ASN A 394 2.92 -5.26 20.21
N VAL A 395 2.83 -6.54 19.84
CA VAL A 395 1.54 -7.20 19.57
C VAL A 395 0.77 -7.50 20.86
N MET A 396 1.48 -7.81 21.96
CA MET A 396 0.85 -8.02 23.28
C MET A 396 0.35 -6.72 23.93
N GLU A 397 1.01 -5.59 23.68
CA GLU A 397 0.61 -4.28 24.19
C GLU A 397 -0.51 -3.62 23.36
N ASN A 398 -0.81 -4.14 22.18
CA ASN A 398 -1.83 -3.59 21.30
C ASN A 398 -3.23 -4.09 21.68
N GLU A 399 -4.03 -3.24 22.32
CA GLU A 399 -5.41 -3.55 22.73
C GLU A 399 -6.35 -3.89 21.57
N MET A 400 -6.02 -3.47 20.33
CA MET A 400 -6.82 -3.80 19.15
C MET A 400 -6.62 -5.25 18.69
N ILE A 401 -5.53 -5.90 19.08
CA ILE A 401 -5.25 -7.30 18.70
C ILE A 401 -5.74 -8.22 19.81
N LYS A 402 -6.93 -8.80 19.64
CA LYS A 402 -7.45 -9.82 20.57
C LYS A 402 -6.69 -11.14 20.40
N LEU A 403 -5.80 -11.44 21.34
CA LEU A 403 -5.02 -12.69 21.38
C LEU A 403 -5.85 -13.83 21.99
N ASP A 404 -6.57 -14.56 21.15
CA ASP A 404 -7.27 -15.78 21.54
C ASP A 404 -6.30 -16.94 21.85
N TRP A 405 -6.82 -18.02 22.44
CA TRP A 405 -6.00 -19.17 22.80
C TRP A 405 -5.39 -19.89 21.60
N SER A 406 -6.07 -19.87 20.44
CA SER A 406 -5.52 -20.46 19.21
C SER A 406 -4.26 -19.73 18.75
N PHE A 407 -4.27 -18.40 18.82
CA PHE A 407 -3.14 -17.56 18.43
C PHE A 407 -1.98 -17.68 19.42
N LYS A 408 -2.27 -17.67 20.73
CA LYS A 408 -1.27 -17.92 21.79
C LYS A 408 -0.58 -19.27 21.62
N HIS A 409 -1.31 -20.34 21.34
CA HIS A 409 -0.73 -21.66 21.10
C HIS A 409 0.18 -21.69 19.87
N SER A 410 -0.19 -21.00 18.79
CA SER A 410 0.65 -20.88 17.59
C SER A 410 1.98 -20.20 17.89
N MET A 411 1.96 -19.11 18.65
CA MET A 411 3.18 -18.38 19.05
C MET A 411 4.08 -19.23 19.95
N ILE A 412 3.50 -19.95 20.91
CA ILE A 412 4.24 -20.89 21.78
C ILE A 412 4.90 -21.97 20.94
N LYS A 413 4.18 -22.54 19.96
CA LYS A 413 4.71 -23.56 19.05
C LYS A 413 5.86 -23.02 18.21
N ASP A 414 5.69 -21.85 17.59
CA ASP A 414 6.70 -21.23 16.72
C ASP A 414 8.01 -20.95 17.47
N ILE A 415 7.92 -20.37 18.68
CA ILE A 415 9.08 -20.11 19.54
C ILE A 415 9.75 -21.43 19.95
N SER A 416 8.95 -22.43 20.33
CA SER A 416 9.47 -23.74 20.76
C SER A 416 10.18 -24.47 19.62
N ASP A 417 9.62 -24.42 18.41
CA ASP A 417 10.23 -25.02 17.21
C ASP A 417 11.55 -24.33 16.85
N GLY A 418 11.57 -22.99 16.84
CA GLY A 418 12.78 -22.20 16.55
C GLY A 418 13.90 -22.42 17.57
N MET A 419 13.57 -22.44 18.85
CA MET A 419 14.54 -22.63 19.93
C MET A 419 15.06 -24.08 20.02
N ALA A 420 14.21 -25.08 19.78
CA ALA A 420 14.65 -26.48 19.69
C ALA A 420 15.70 -26.65 18.58
N TYR A 421 15.44 -26.08 17.39
CA TYR A 421 16.41 -26.09 16.30
C TYR A 421 17.71 -25.37 16.66
N LEU A 422 17.62 -24.21 17.32
CA LEU A 422 18.80 -23.44 17.72
C LEU A 422 19.69 -24.22 18.70
N HIS A 423 19.11 -24.98 19.62
CA HIS A 423 19.85 -25.77 20.60
C HIS A 423 20.56 -26.99 20.00
N GLU A 424 20.02 -27.56 18.93
CA GLU A 424 20.68 -28.63 18.15
C GLU A 424 21.76 -28.09 17.20
N SER A 425 21.77 -26.77 16.96
CA SER A 425 22.72 -26.10 16.06
C SER A 425 24.06 -25.75 16.73
N VAL A 426 25.02 -25.28 15.91
CA VAL A 426 26.36 -24.80 16.35
C VAL A 426 26.30 -23.63 17.33
N ILE A 427 25.17 -22.91 17.38
CA ILE A 427 24.97 -21.76 18.27
C ILE A 427 24.64 -22.23 19.69
N VAL A 428 23.98 -23.40 19.82
CA VAL A 428 23.67 -24.12 21.07
C VAL A 428 22.70 -23.42 22.02
N SER A 429 22.68 -22.08 22.06
CA SER A 429 21.85 -21.28 22.97
C SER A 429 21.62 -19.87 22.42
N HIS A 430 20.44 -19.32 22.68
CA HIS A 430 20.09 -17.93 22.33
C HIS A 430 20.69 -16.90 23.29
N GLY A 431 20.63 -17.20 24.59
CA GLY A 431 21.11 -16.34 25.68
C GLY A 431 20.22 -15.17 26.09
N PHE A 432 19.60 -14.46 25.14
CA PHE A 432 18.75 -13.27 25.42
C PHE A 432 17.33 -13.39 24.86
N LEU A 433 16.64 -14.50 25.09
CA LEU A 433 15.29 -14.68 24.56
C LEU A 433 14.31 -13.78 25.32
N THR A 434 13.68 -12.84 24.62
CA THR A 434 12.69 -11.89 25.14
C THR A 434 11.56 -11.72 24.13
N GLY A 435 10.42 -11.16 24.52
CA GLY A 435 9.36 -10.84 23.55
C GLY A 435 9.80 -9.80 22.51
N PHE A 436 10.74 -8.92 22.86
CA PHE A 436 11.40 -7.99 21.93
C PHE A 436 12.28 -8.68 20.88
N ASN A 437 12.86 -9.85 21.21
CA ASN A 437 13.66 -10.66 20.28
C ASN A 437 12.81 -11.70 19.53
N CYS A 438 11.48 -11.57 19.56
CA CYS A 438 10.56 -12.37 18.76
C CYS A 438 9.81 -11.46 17.80
N SER A 439 10.20 -11.43 16.53
CA SER A 439 9.54 -10.61 15.50
C SER A 439 8.48 -11.40 14.74
N ILE A 440 7.46 -10.70 14.24
CA ILE A 440 6.31 -11.31 13.58
C ILE A 440 6.29 -10.89 12.10
N ASP A 441 6.26 -11.88 11.21
CA ASP A 441 6.22 -11.66 9.76
C ASP A 441 4.80 -11.28 9.26
N SER A 442 4.68 -11.02 7.96
CA SER A 442 3.39 -10.67 7.35
C SER A 442 2.31 -11.76 7.45
N ARG A 443 2.71 -13.01 7.74
CA ARG A 443 1.85 -14.19 7.90
C ARG A 443 1.64 -14.58 9.35
N PHE A 444 1.97 -13.70 10.30
CA PHE A 444 1.88 -13.95 11.74
C PHE A 444 2.76 -15.09 12.27
N LEU A 445 3.82 -15.47 11.55
CA LEU A 445 4.79 -16.44 12.06
C LEU A 445 5.79 -15.72 12.97
N VAL A 446 6.04 -16.30 14.15
CA VAL A 446 7.06 -15.79 15.07
C VAL A 446 8.44 -16.25 14.61
N LYS A 447 9.34 -15.28 14.45
CA LYS A 447 10.75 -15.47 14.13
C LYS A 447 11.60 -14.98 15.29
N VAL A 448 12.41 -15.87 15.85
CA VAL A 448 13.37 -15.53 16.92
C VAL A 448 14.57 -14.80 16.30
N CYS A 449 14.87 -13.62 16.82
CA CYS A 449 15.86 -12.65 16.33
C CYS A 449 17.05 -12.52 17.29
N SER A 450 18.14 -11.86 16.87
CA SER A 450 19.26 -11.51 17.76
C SER A 450 20.00 -12.71 18.39
N TYR A 451 20.13 -13.82 17.66
CA TYR A 451 20.86 -15.01 18.11
C TYR A 451 22.27 -15.11 17.49
N GLY A 452 23.19 -15.76 18.20
CA GLY A 452 24.49 -16.19 17.66
C GLY A 452 25.58 -15.12 17.48
N ILE A 453 25.26 -13.83 17.56
CA ILE A 453 26.23 -12.74 17.45
C ILE A 453 26.42 -12.07 18.81
N THR A 454 27.52 -12.41 19.49
CA THR A 454 27.80 -11.91 20.85
C THR A 454 28.52 -10.57 20.83
N ALA A 455 29.17 -10.23 19.71
CA ALA A 455 29.95 -9.01 19.56
C ALA A 455 29.14 -7.70 19.75
N PHE A 456 27.82 -7.75 19.57
CA PHE A 456 26.94 -6.59 19.70
C PHE A 456 26.21 -6.52 21.05
N VAL A 457 26.45 -7.48 21.95
CA VAL A 457 25.88 -7.48 23.30
C VAL A 457 26.59 -6.45 24.16
N ASN A 458 25.83 -5.62 24.88
CA ASN A 458 26.40 -4.65 25.81
C ASN A 458 27.06 -5.39 27.00
N PRO A 459 28.36 -5.17 27.28
CA PRO A 459 29.04 -5.87 28.39
C PRO A 459 28.39 -5.65 29.75
N ALA A 460 27.75 -4.50 29.98
CA ALA A 460 27.04 -4.21 31.22
C ALA A 460 25.86 -5.17 31.46
N ASP A 461 25.23 -5.66 30.38
CA ASP A 461 24.11 -6.58 30.48
C ASP A 461 24.58 -7.97 30.92
N LEU A 462 25.83 -8.35 30.69
CA LEU A 462 26.37 -9.66 31.09
C LEU A 462 26.67 -9.77 32.59
N LEU A 463 26.89 -8.65 33.27
CA LEU A 463 27.23 -8.63 34.69
C LEU A 463 26.03 -8.99 35.57
N ALA A 464 26.28 -9.57 36.75
CA ALA A 464 25.22 -9.77 37.74
C ALA A 464 24.69 -8.41 38.25
N PRO A 465 23.39 -8.28 38.56
CA PRO A 465 22.85 -7.06 39.19
C PRO A 465 23.38 -6.90 40.61
N ASP A 466 23.76 -5.68 40.98
CA ASP A 466 24.20 -5.30 42.32
C ASP A 466 23.30 -4.21 42.93
N LYS A 467 23.23 -4.14 44.26
CA LYS A 467 22.53 -3.09 45.00
C LYS A 467 23.14 -1.71 44.72
N THR A 468 24.39 -1.62 44.29
CA THR A 468 25.09 -0.38 43.94
C THR A 468 24.95 0.03 42.47
N ASP A 469 24.25 -0.76 41.65
CA ASP A 469 24.07 -0.44 40.23
C ASP A 469 23.37 0.91 40.02
N ASN A 470 23.85 1.63 39.02
CA ASN A 470 23.38 2.95 38.64
C ASN A 470 21.91 2.92 38.19
N GLU A 471 21.12 3.96 38.45
CA GLU A 471 19.69 4.03 38.06
C GLU A 471 19.45 3.93 36.54
N ALA A 472 20.51 4.10 35.73
CA ALA A 472 20.47 3.97 34.28
C ALA A 472 20.46 2.51 33.76
N ARG A 473 20.64 1.49 34.62
CA ARG A 473 20.58 0.07 34.22
C ARG A 473 19.13 -0.37 34.01
N ASP A 474 18.82 -0.99 32.86
CA ASP A 474 17.46 -1.45 32.58
C ASP A 474 17.17 -2.80 33.25
N PHE A 475 16.53 -2.75 34.42
CA PHE A 475 16.11 -3.93 35.18
C PHE A 475 14.95 -4.71 34.50
N THR A 476 14.26 -4.13 33.52
CA THR A 476 13.13 -4.79 32.82
C THR A 476 13.60 -6.01 32.02
N LEU A 477 14.79 -5.93 31.42
CA LEU A 477 15.39 -7.02 30.64
C LEU A 477 15.89 -8.16 31.52
N LEU A 478 16.31 -7.84 32.75
CA LEU A 478 16.81 -8.82 33.72
C LEU A 478 15.69 -9.72 34.25
N LEU A 479 14.42 -9.33 34.09
CA LEU A 479 13.27 -10.19 34.44
C LEU A 479 13.20 -11.47 33.59
N TRP A 480 13.76 -11.43 32.38
CA TRP A 480 13.85 -12.58 31.48
C TRP A 480 15.10 -13.44 31.74
N ARG A 481 15.90 -13.12 32.79
CA ARG A 481 17.14 -13.82 33.14
C ARG A 481 16.98 -14.78 34.31
N SER A 482 17.49 -15.99 34.13
CA SER A 482 17.27 -17.10 35.06
C SER A 482 17.94 -16.86 36.41
N PRO A 483 17.38 -17.37 37.53
CA PRO A 483 17.91 -17.15 38.87
C PRO A 483 19.42 -17.41 38.99
N GLU A 484 19.92 -18.47 38.37
CA GLU A 484 21.34 -18.79 38.38
C GLU A 484 22.19 -17.76 37.62
N LEU A 485 21.67 -17.18 36.53
CA LEU A 485 22.35 -16.15 35.74
C LEU A 485 22.20 -14.74 36.36
N LEU A 486 21.34 -14.57 37.35
CA LEU A 486 21.29 -13.36 38.18
C LEU A 486 22.33 -13.38 39.31
N ARG A 487 22.78 -14.56 39.73
CA ARG A 487 23.78 -14.74 40.81
C ARG A 487 25.22 -14.66 40.31
N GLN A 488 25.46 -14.89 39.03
CA GLN A 488 26.79 -14.90 38.43
C GLN A 488 26.83 -14.08 37.13
N SER A 489 28.04 -13.82 36.63
CA SER A 489 28.21 -13.22 35.31
C SER A 489 27.69 -14.18 34.23
N MET A 490 26.79 -13.68 33.38
CA MET A 490 26.18 -14.46 32.31
C MET A 490 27.23 -14.71 31.21
N PRO A 491 27.41 -15.96 30.74
CA PRO A 491 28.27 -16.21 29.59
C PRO A 491 27.70 -15.51 28.34
N PRO A 492 28.51 -15.05 27.38
CA PRO A 492 28.02 -14.30 26.21
C PRO A 492 26.97 -15.04 25.35
N ARG A 493 26.94 -16.37 25.40
CA ARG A 493 25.92 -17.21 24.73
C ARG A 493 24.76 -17.65 25.65
N GLY A 494 24.74 -17.16 26.88
CA GLY A 494 23.79 -17.50 27.95
C GLY A 494 23.65 -19.00 28.22
N SER A 495 22.46 -19.43 28.63
CA SER A 495 22.11 -20.83 28.88
C SER A 495 20.92 -21.27 28.03
N GLN A 496 20.75 -22.59 27.89
CA GLN A 496 19.67 -23.22 27.11
C GLN A 496 18.28 -23.13 27.76
N GLN A 497 18.08 -22.23 28.74
CA GLN A 497 16.91 -22.30 29.63
C GLN A 497 15.95 -21.13 29.44
N ILE A 498 14.70 -21.39 29.79
CA ILE A 498 13.57 -20.49 29.56
C ILE A 498 13.29 -19.66 30.79
N ILE A 499 12.98 -18.38 30.58
CA ILE A 499 12.01 -17.69 31.43
C ILE A 499 10.85 -17.23 30.56
N LEU A 500 9.68 -17.80 30.85
CA LEU A 500 8.42 -17.28 30.34
C LEU A 500 8.06 -16.07 31.19
N ARG A 501 7.83 -14.93 30.55
CA ARG A 501 7.01 -13.87 31.14
C ARG A 501 5.57 -14.35 31.12
N SER A 502 4.96 -14.50 32.28
CA SER A 502 3.50 -14.45 32.40
C SER A 502 3.12 -13.03 32.83
N ALA A 503 1.94 -12.56 32.43
CA ALA A 503 1.33 -11.41 33.08
C ALA A 503 0.87 -11.86 34.48
N PRO A 504 1.61 -11.44 35.52
CA PRO A 504 1.01 -10.69 36.61
C PRO A 504 2.00 -9.68 37.23
N TYR A 505 2.86 -9.05 36.42
CA TYR A 505 3.87 -8.09 36.92
C TYR A 505 3.87 -6.72 36.23
N SER A 506 2.91 -6.43 35.35
CA SER A 506 2.64 -5.06 34.88
C SER A 506 1.33 -4.57 35.48
N ALA A 507 1.43 -3.52 36.29
CA ALA A 507 0.32 -2.83 36.90
C ALA A 507 -0.70 -2.31 35.86
N SER A 508 -1.96 -2.69 36.00
CA SER A 508 -3.10 -1.87 35.58
C SER A 508 -4.24 -2.02 36.60
N ILE A 509 -4.31 -1.01 37.46
CA ILE A 509 -5.51 -0.27 37.89
C ILE A 509 -6.85 -0.99 37.65
N GLY A 510 -7.50 -1.41 38.73
CA GLY A 510 -8.94 -1.69 38.76
C GLY A 510 -9.34 -3.08 39.26
N ASP A 511 -9.12 -3.39 40.54
CA ASP A 511 -10.25 -3.64 41.46
C ASP A 511 -9.74 -3.87 42.89
N ASN A 512 -10.36 -3.17 43.84
CA ASN A 512 -10.19 -3.42 45.25
C ASN A 512 -11.00 -4.67 45.62
N GLN A 513 -10.35 -5.81 45.85
CA GLN A 513 -10.70 -6.72 46.94
C GLN A 513 -9.78 -7.94 47.03
N THR A 514 -9.46 -8.28 48.29
CA THR A 514 -8.75 -9.46 48.82
C THR A 514 -7.22 -9.41 48.83
N GLY A 515 -6.70 -9.43 50.06
CA GLY A 515 -5.29 -9.28 50.38
C GLY A 515 -4.55 -10.61 50.56
N LEU A 516 -3.28 -10.41 50.94
CA LEU A 516 -2.16 -11.34 51.08
C LEU A 516 -1.38 -11.59 49.77
N TYR A 517 -0.23 -10.92 49.67
CA TYR A 517 0.81 -10.96 48.64
C TYR A 517 0.58 -10.08 47.38
N ASN A 518 0.37 -8.77 47.59
CA ASN A 518 0.54 -7.77 46.54
C ASN A 518 2.04 -7.43 46.38
N ASN A 519 2.71 -8.06 45.41
CA ASN A 519 4.09 -7.71 45.01
C ASN A 519 4.12 -6.34 44.31
N GLN A 520 4.01 -5.24 45.07
CA GLN A 520 4.19 -3.86 44.60
C GLN A 520 5.67 -3.43 44.66
N GLY A 521 6.59 -4.28 44.21
CA GLY A 521 8.01 -3.95 44.14
C GLY A 521 8.41 -3.30 42.82
N SER A 522 9.37 -2.38 42.84
CA SER A 522 10.04 -1.92 41.61
C SER A 522 10.72 -3.10 40.90
N HIS A 523 10.81 -3.10 39.56
CA HIS A 523 11.48 -4.18 38.80
C HIS A 523 12.87 -4.54 39.36
N ARG A 524 13.57 -3.55 39.93
CA ARG A 524 14.86 -3.72 40.62
C ARG A 524 14.76 -4.60 41.87
N GLU A 525 13.75 -4.38 42.70
CA GLU A 525 13.55 -5.12 43.96
C GLU A 525 13.24 -6.58 43.66
N ILE A 526 12.37 -6.84 42.69
CA ILE A 526 12.02 -8.19 42.23
C ILE A 526 13.28 -8.94 41.77
N VAL A 527 14.10 -8.33 40.92
CA VAL A 527 15.33 -8.94 40.40
C VAL A 527 16.33 -9.26 41.53
N LEU A 528 16.47 -8.36 42.51
CA LEU A 528 17.35 -8.58 43.65
C LEU A 528 16.82 -9.67 44.59
N GLU A 529 15.51 -9.74 44.83
CA GLU A 529 14.90 -10.77 45.67
C GLU A 529 15.02 -12.17 45.06
N VAL A 530 14.79 -12.29 43.74
CA VAL A 530 15.03 -13.55 43.01
C VAL A 530 16.51 -13.95 43.06
N LYS A 531 17.43 -12.99 42.98
CA LYS A 531 18.88 -13.23 43.12
C LYS A 531 19.22 -13.81 44.50
N GLU A 532 18.67 -13.27 45.58
CA GLU A 532 18.94 -13.72 46.96
C GLU A 532 18.39 -15.14 47.24
N GLY A 533 17.39 -15.62 46.48
CA GLY A 533 16.94 -17.01 46.52
C GLY A 533 16.12 -17.37 47.77
N GLY A 534 15.08 -16.58 48.05
CA GLY A 534 14.14 -16.82 49.16
C GLY A 534 13.44 -18.18 49.11
N ILE A 535 12.94 -18.64 50.27
CA ILE A 535 12.17 -19.87 50.42
C ILE A 535 10.78 -19.51 50.99
N PRO A 536 9.68 -19.70 50.24
CA PRO A 536 9.61 -20.22 48.87
C PRO A 536 10.18 -19.23 47.82
N PRO A 537 10.66 -19.72 46.67
CA PRO A 537 11.22 -18.88 45.62
C PRO A 537 10.15 -17.93 45.06
N MET A 538 10.50 -16.64 44.92
CA MET A 538 9.59 -15.62 44.39
C MET A 538 9.25 -15.92 42.93
N ARG A 539 7.95 -16.06 42.61
CA ARG A 539 7.43 -16.41 41.27
C ARG A 539 6.16 -15.62 40.92
N PRO A 540 5.82 -15.47 39.62
CA PRO A 540 4.58 -14.82 39.20
C PRO A 540 3.33 -15.49 39.78
N ASN A 541 2.42 -14.69 40.34
CA ASN A 541 1.12 -15.16 40.78
C ASN A 541 0.14 -15.21 39.60
N VAL A 542 -0.02 -16.39 38.98
CA VAL A 542 -0.92 -16.57 37.84
C VAL A 542 -2.20 -17.30 38.29
N PRO A 543 -3.40 -16.77 38.02
CA PRO A 543 -4.65 -17.48 38.33
C PRO A 543 -4.73 -18.84 37.62
N ARG A 544 -5.18 -19.90 38.31
CA ARG A 544 -5.35 -21.23 37.69
C ARG A 544 -6.35 -21.25 36.52
N ALA A 545 -7.28 -20.30 36.48
CA ALA A 545 -8.23 -20.13 35.38
C ALA A 545 -7.61 -19.43 34.16
N ALA A 546 -6.36 -18.94 34.26
CA ALA A 546 -5.74 -18.18 33.19
C ALA A 546 -5.50 -19.05 31.95
N CYS A 547 -5.20 -20.34 32.09
CA CYS A 547 -4.93 -21.24 30.96
C CYS A 547 -5.32 -22.70 31.26
N ALA A 548 -5.22 -23.59 30.26
CA ALA A 548 -5.46 -25.02 30.43
C ALA A 548 -4.49 -25.63 31.46
N ALA A 549 -4.96 -26.60 32.26
CA ALA A 549 -4.20 -27.20 33.36
C ALA A 549 -2.83 -27.76 32.92
N ASP A 550 -2.80 -28.42 31.75
CA ASP A 550 -1.58 -28.94 31.13
C ASP A 550 -0.56 -27.81 30.87
N LEU A 551 -1.00 -26.69 30.29
CA LEU A 551 -0.14 -25.55 30.01
C LEU A 551 0.32 -24.84 31.29
N TYR A 552 -0.55 -24.77 32.30
CA TYR A 552 -0.22 -24.22 33.61
C TYR A 552 0.90 -25.02 34.29
N GLN A 553 0.82 -26.35 34.25
CA GLN A 553 1.86 -27.23 34.80
C GLN A 553 3.21 -27.06 34.08
N LEU A 554 3.19 -26.96 32.74
CA LEU A 554 4.41 -26.72 31.96
C LEU A 554 5.05 -25.37 32.35
N MET A 555 4.23 -24.33 32.52
CA MET A 555 4.70 -23.01 32.92
C MET A 555 5.40 -23.02 34.28
N GLU A 556 4.84 -23.70 35.29
CA GLU A 556 5.47 -23.86 36.61
C GLU A 556 6.81 -24.62 36.53
N GLN A 557 6.89 -25.68 35.71
CA GLN A 557 8.14 -26.42 35.49
C GLN A 557 9.22 -25.55 34.84
N CYS A 558 8.86 -24.68 33.90
CA CYS A 558 9.79 -23.73 33.29
C CYS A 558 10.34 -22.71 34.29
N TRP A 559 9.62 -22.43 35.38
CA TRP A 559 10.05 -21.52 36.45
C TRP A 559 10.77 -22.21 37.61
N ALA A 560 11.10 -23.50 37.53
CA ALA A 560 11.80 -24.17 38.62
C ALA A 560 13.10 -23.45 39.02
N GLU A 561 13.42 -23.42 40.32
CA GLU A 561 14.60 -22.73 40.84
C GLU A 561 15.89 -23.34 40.30
N PHE A 562 15.96 -24.67 40.26
CA PHE A 562 17.13 -25.39 39.77
C PHE A 562 17.05 -25.62 38.25
N PRO A 563 18.15 -25.37 37.52
CA PRO A 563 18.26 -25.64 36.09
C PRO A 563 17.91 -27.07 35.66
N SER A 564 18.18 -28.08 36.49
CA SER A 564 17.94 -29.50 36.21
C SER A 564 16.46 -29.87 36.11
N ASP A 565 15.61 -29.10 36.79
CA ASP A 565 14.19 -29.41 36.94
C ASP A 565 13.36 -28.79 35.79
N ARG A 566 13.97 -27.89 35.01
CA ARG A 566 13.35 -27.23 33.87
C ARG A 566 13.35 -28.15 32.64
N PRO A 567 12.25 -28.22 31.87
CA PRO A 567 12.18 -29.04 30.66
C PRO A 567 13.06 -28.47 29.53
N SER A 568 13.56 -29.34 28.65
CA SER A 568 14.26 -28.91 27.43
C SER A 568 13.29 -28.43 26.36
N PHE A 569 13.74 -27.57 25.45
CA PHE A 569 12.91 -27.10 24.33
C PHE A 569 12.37 -28.22 23.43
N LEU A 570 13.07 -29.35 23.34
CA LEU A 570 12.57 -30.52 22.63
C LEU A 570 11.31 -31.09 23.31
N LYS A 571 11.32 -31.21 24.65
CA LYS A 571 10.15 -31.64 25.43
C LYS A 571 8.99 -30.64 25.33
N ILE A 572 9.31 -29.35 25.34
CA ILE A 572 8.33 -28.27 25.23
C ILE A 572 7.68 -28.26 23.84
N LYS A 573 8.47 -28.45 22.79
CA LYS A 573 7.99 -28.61 21.41
C LYS A 573 7.03 -29.79 21.29
N ASP A 574 7.37 -30.93 21.86
CA ASP A 574 6.51 -32.11 21.85
C ASP A 574 5.21 -31.89 22.64
N PHE A 575 5.27 -31.11 23.72
CA PHE A 575 4.10 -30.71 24.48
C PHE A 575 3.20 -29.72 23.73
N ALA A 576 3.79 -28.70 23.12
CA ALA A 576 3.07 -27.72 22.28
C ALA A 576 2.36 -28.41 21.10
N LYS A 577 3.00 -29.40 20.47
CA LYS A 577 2.37 -30.22 19.43
C LYS A 577 1.14 -30.99 19.92
N LYS A 578 1.16 -31.52 21.16
CA LYS A 578 0.03 -32.25 21.74
C LYS A 578 -1.17 -31.36 22.06
N ILE A 579 -0.91 -30.13 22.50
CA ILE A 579 -1.97 -29.14 22.78
C ILE A 579 -2.59 -28.64 21.46
N VAL A 580 -1.76 -28.37 20.44
CA VAL A 580 -2.24 -27.90 19.12
C VAL A 580 -2.93 -29.03 18.33
N GLY A 581 -2.44 -30.27 18.44
CA GLY A 581 -2.92 -31.43 17.67
C GLY A 581 -4.32 -31.93 18.01
N LYS A 582 -4.95 -31.43 19.09
CA LYS A 582 -6.36 -31.74 19.42
C LYS A 582 -7.37 -30.80 18.74
N GLY A 583 -6.92 -29.74 18.06
CA GLY A 583 -7.78 -28.81 17.31
C GLY A 583 -7.33 -28.55 15.87
N SER A 584 -6.34 -29.30 15.35
CA SER A 584 -5.68 -28.98 14.08
C SER A 584 -6.31 -29.67 12.86
N SER A 585 -7.61 -29.57 12.69
CA SER A 585 -8.21 -29.58 11.35
C SER A 585 -8.28 -28.12 10.91
N ASN A 586 -7.41 -27.75 9.97
CA ASN A 586 -7.37 -26.47 9.25
C ASN A 586 -6.59 -25.30 9.87
N ILE A 587 -5.27 -25.50 10.02
CA ILE A 587 -4.28 -24.41 10.20
C ILE A 587 -4.39 -23.36 9.08
N VAL A 588 -4.76 -23.77 7.86
CA VAL A 588 -4.95 -22.88 6.71
C VAL A 588 -6.23 -22.04 6.82
N GLU A 589 -7.33 -22.63 7.30
CA GLU A 589 -8.59 -21.91 7.50
C GLU A 589 -8.47 -20.85 8.59
N HIS A 590 -7.78 -21.17 9.69
CA HIS A 590 -7.45 -20.16 10.70
C HIS A 590 -6.49 -19.09 10.19
N LEU A 591 -5.58 -19.37 9.25
CA LEU A 591 -4.75 -18.35 8.62
C LEU A 591 -5.56 -17.46 7.66
N LEU A 592 -6.53 -18.03 6.94
CA LEU A 592 -7.43 -17.32 6.03
C LEU A 592 -8.40 -16.41 6.79
N GLU A 593 -9.05 -16.93 7.83
CA GLU A 593 -9.93 -16.16 8.73
C GLU A 593 -9.16 -14.98 9.36
N ARG A 594 -7.87 -15.18 9.68
CA ARG A 594 -6.97 -14.13 10.20
C ARG A 594 -6.60 -13.08 9.16
N MET A 595 -6.41 -13.46 7.90
CA MET A 595 -6.15 -12.50 6.81
C MET A 595 -7.42 -11.70 6.48
N GLU A 596 -8.58 -12.34 6.54
CA GLU A 596 -9.89 -11.73 6.28
C GLU A 596 -10.25 -10.69 7.35
N LEU A 597 -10.10 -11.01 8.64
CA LEU A 597 -10.37 -10.06 9.72
C LEU A 597 -9.48 -8.80 9.63
N TYR A 598 -8.21 -8.97 9.23
CA TYR A 598 -7.29 -7.85 9.06
C TYR A 598 -7.58 -7.05 7.77
N ALA A 599 -7.96 -7.72 6.68
CA ALA A 599 -8.39 -7.06 5.46
C ALA A 599 -9.62 -6.19 5.71
N ASN A 600 -10.62 -6.72 6.41
CA ASN A 600 -11.85 -5.99 6.75
C ASN A 600 -11.58 -4.77 7.65
N ASN A 601 -10.73 -4.91 8.67
CA ASN A 601 -10.36 -3.77 9.53
C ASN A 601 -9.55 -2.71 8.75
N LEU A 602 -8.66 -3.15 7.84
CA LEU A 602 -7.94 -2.22 6.98
C LEU A 602 -8.88 -1.48 6.02
N GLU A 603 -9.86 -2.17 5.45
CA GLU A 603 -10.90 -1.58 4.61
C GLU A 603 -11.73 -0.55 5.39
N GLU A 604 -12.11 -0.86 6.63
CA GLU A 604 -12.84 0.06 7.50
C GLU A 604 -12.01 1.33 7.80
N GLN A 605 -10.72 1.17 8.12
CA GLN A 605 -9.82 2.31 8.34
C GLN A 605 -9.61 3.14 7.07
N VAL A 606 -9.50 2.49 5.91
CA VAL A 606 -9.40 3.18 4.61
C VAL A 606 -10.69 3.93 4.30
N ALA A 607 -11.85 3.33 4.55
CA ALA A 607 -13.15 3.97 4.35
C ALA A 607 -13.31 5.21 5.24
N GLU A 608 -12.95 5.12 6.52
CA GLU A 608 -13.04 6.25 7.46
C GLU A 608 -12.05 7.37 7.08
N LYS A 609 -10.81 7.03 6.72
CA LYS A 609 -9.83 8.02 6.20
C LYS A 609 -10.33 8.68 4.92
N THR A 610 -10.97 7.92 4.04
CA THR A 610 -11.53 8.42 2.78
C THR A 610 -12.72 9.36 3.04
N ARG A 611 -13.58 9.06 4.02
CA ARG A 611 -14.67 9.93 4.46
C ARG A 611 -14.14 11.26 5.00
N GLN A 612 -13.17 11.21 5.92
CA GLN A 612 -12.54 12.41 6.49
C GLN A 612 -11.90 13.28 5.41
N PHE A 613 -11.20 12.65 4.45
CA PHE A 613 -10.62 13.35 3.31
C PHE A 613 -11.68 14.01 2.43
N MET A 614 -12.81 13.34 2.18
CA MET A 614 -13.91 13.93 1.38
C MET A 614 -14.57 15.12 2.09
N GLU A 615 -14.76 15.05 3.41
CA GLU A 615 -15.28 16.17 4.21
C GLU A 615 -14.32 17.38 4.19
N GLU A 616 -13.02 17.13 4.39
CA GLU A 616 -12.00 18.18 4.34
C GLU A 616 -11.87 18.81 2.94
N LYS A 617 -11.96 17.98 1.89
CA LYS A 617 -12.00 18.44 0.50
C LYS A 617 -13.22 19.33 0.25
N SER A 618 -14.41 18.92 0.66
CA SER A 618 -15.64 19.71 0.50
C SER A 618 -15.52 21.07 1.19
N ARG A 619 -14.99 21.10 2.42
CA ARG A 619 -14.77 22.34 3.17
C ARG A 619 -13.75 23.25 2.48
N SER A 620 -12.69 22.68 1.90
CA SER A 620 -11.68 23.44 1.15
C SER A 620 -12.26 24.04 -0.13
N GLU A 621 -13.06 23.28 -0.89
CA GLU A 621 -13.73 23.75 -2.11
C GLU A 621 -14.73 24.87 -1.82
N GLU A 622 -15.50 24.77 -0.74
CA GLU A 622 -16.45 25.81 -0.32
C GLU A 622 -15.73 27.12 0.04
N LEU A 623 -14.69 27.06 0.86
CA LEU A 623 -13.87 28.22 1.22
C LEU A 623 -13.21 28.86 -0.01
N LEU A 624 -12.73 28.06 -0.97
CA LEU A 624 -12.14 28.58 -2.21
C LEU A 624 -13.20 29.29 -3.08
N SER A 625 -14.43 28.76 -3.12
CA SER A 625 -15.54 29.36 -3.86
C SER A 625 -16.07 30.66 -3.24
N GLN A 626 -15.79 30.92 -1.96
CA GLN A 626 -16.07 32.20 -1.30
C GLN A 626 -15.01 33.27 -1.62
N LEU A 627 -13.78 32.87 -1.96
CA LEU A 627 -12.68 33.79 -2.24
C LEU A 627 -12.53 34.14 -3.73
N LEU A 628 -12.95 33.25 -4.62
CA LEU A 628 -12.77 33.37 -6.07
C LEU A 628 -14.07 33.04 -6.81
N PRO A 629 -14.26 33.55 -8.05
CA PRO A 629 -15.41 33.15 -8.85
C PRO A 629 -15.45 31.63 -9.04
N LYS A 630 -16.64 31.02 -8.97
CA LYS A 630 -16.84 29.55 -9.03
C LYS A 630 -16.12 28.87 -10.20
N VAL A 631 -16.12 29.48 -11.38
CA VAL A 631 -15.45 28.96 -12.59
C VAL A 631 -13.93 28.90 -12.39
N ILE A 632 -13.36 29.92 -11.76
CA ILE A 632 -11.93 30.06 -11.48
C ILE A 632 -11.51 29.12 -10.34
N ALA A 633 -12.32 29.03 -9.28
CA ALA A 633 -12.12 28.08 -8.19
C ALA A 633 -12.09 26.63 -8.70
N ALA A 634 -13.03 26.25 -9.57
CA ALA A 634 -13.09 24.91 -10.16
C ALA A 634 -11.86 24.58 -11.04
N ALA A 635 -11.37 25.55 -11.83
CA ALA A 635 -10.16 25.38 -12.63
C ALA A 635 -8.91 25.17 -11.73
N LEU A 636 -8.79 25.96 -10.65
CA LEU A 636 -7.69 25.82 -9.69
C LEU A 636 -7.73 24.49 -8.94
N THR A 637 -8.90 24.01 -8.53
CA THR A 637 -9.06 22.70 -7.88
C THR A 637 -8.62 21.55 -8.78
N LYS A 638 -8.77 21.70 -10.10
CA LYS A 638 -8.30 20.74 -11.11
C LYS A 638 -6.79 20.86 -11.42
N GLY A 639 -6.10 21.83 -10.83
CA GLY A 639 -4.69 22.12 -11.12
C GLY A 639 -4.48 22.83 -12.46
N GLU A 640 -5.52 23.39 -13.06
CA GLU A 640 -5.43 24.13 -14.33
C GLU A 640 -4.90 25.55 -14.07
N SER A 641 -4.06 26.06 -14.98
CA SER A 641 -3.60 27.46 -14.92
C SER A 641 -4.66 28.38 -15.52
N VAL A 642 -5.13 29.36 -14.77
CA VAL A 642 -6.07 30.38 -15.25
C VAL A 642 -5.30 31.48 -15.96
N VAL A 643 -5.48 31.57 -17.28
CA VAL A 643 -4.84 32.58 -18.13
C VAL A 643 -5.68 33.88 -18.09
N PRO A 644 -5.05 35.07 -18.11
CA PRO A 644 -5.79 36.32 -18.22
C PRO A 644 -6.65 36.39 -19.51
N GLU A 645 -7.89 36.82 -19.38
CA GLU A 645 -8.84 36.95 -20.49
C GLU A 645 -9.17 38.44 -20.75
N SER A 646 -9.31 38.79 -22.04
CA SER A 646 -9.79 40.12 -22.47
C SER A 646 -11.29 40.10 -22.72
N TYR A 647 -12.00 41.01 -22.07
CA TYR A 647 -13.44 41.21 -22.19
C TYR A 647 -13.73 42.50 -22.97
N GLU A 648 -14.54 42.41 -24.02
CA GLU A 648 -14.85 43.53 -24.91
C GLU A 648 -15.73 44.60 -24.24
N SER A 649 -16.67 44.18 -23.40
CA SER A 649 -17.55 45.07 -22.66
C SER A 649 -17.91 44.47 -21.31
N VAL A 650 -17.62 45.20 -20.25
CA VAL A 650 -18.01 44.91 -18.87
C VAL A 650 -18.55 46.17 -18.23
N SER A 651 -19.44 46.04 -17.25
CA SER A 651 -19.87 47.18 -16.43
C SER A 651 -19.24 47.11 -15.07
N ILE A 652 -18.63 48.22 -14.65
CA ILE A 652 -17.95 48.34 -13.37
C ILE A 652 -18.66 49.39 -12.53
N TYR A 653 -18.86 49.07 -11.26
CA TYR A 653 -19.40 49.92 -10.22
C TYR A 653 -18.32 50.23 -9.20
N PHE A 654 -18.24 51.50 -8.83
CA PHE A 654 -17.50 51.99 -7.68
C PHE A 654 -18.45 52.77 -6.77
N SER A 655 -18.38 52.52 -5.48
CA SER A 655 -18.96 53.42 -4.49
C SER A 655 -17.98 53.80 -3.42
N ASP A 656 -18.15 55.00 -2.87
CA ASP A 656 -17.41 55.54 -1.75
C ASP A 656 -18.38 56.05 -0.67
N ILE A 657 -17.94 56.07 0.58
CA ILE A 657 -18.72 56.54 1.72
C ILE A 657 -18.42 58.02 1.94
N CYS A 658 -19.41 58.90 1.72
CA CYS A 658 -19.22 60.33 1.87
C CYS A 658 -18.91 60.69 3.34
N GLY A 659 -17.75 61.29 3.58
CA GLY A 659 -17.33 61.73 4.92
C GLY A 659 -16.80 60.61 5.82
N PHE A 660 -16.43 59.46 5.25
CA PHE A 660 -15.91 58.32 6.02
C PHE A 660 -14.72 58.66 6.92
N THR A 661 -13.77 59.46 6.44
CA THR A 661 -12.62 59.91 7.25
C THR A 661 -13.06 60.63 8.52
N THR A 662 -14.12 61.45 8.44
CA THR A 662 -14.70 62.15 9.59
C THR A 662 -15.45 61.20 10.52
N ILE A 663 -16.14 60.19 9.97
CA ILE A 663 -16.79 59.13 10.75
C ILE A 663 -15.74 58.34 11.54
N CYS A 664 -14.64 57.94 10.88
CA CYS A 664 -13.52 57.22 11.48
C CYS A 664 -12.79 58.02 12.57
N SER A 665 -12.77 59.37 12.48
CA SER A 665 -12.17 60.19 13.53
C SER A 665 -13.10 60.41 14.73
N THR A 666 -14.40 60.11 14.59
CA THR A 666 -15.43 60.40 15.61
C THR A 666 -15.86 59.15 16.37
N ILE A 667 -15.84 57.98 15.72
CA ILE A 667 -16.31 56.71 16.25
C ILE A 667 -15.11 55.82 16.68
N PRO A 668 -15.24 55.01 17.76
CA PRO A 668 -14.20 54.07 18.15
C PRO A 668 -13.84 53.07 17.03
N PRO A 669 -12.56 52.64 16.89
CA PRO A 669 -12.14 51.75 15.80
C PRO A 669 -12.93 50.43 15.71
N LEU A 670 -13.35 49.86 16.84
CA LEU A 670 -14.15 48.63 16.85
C LEU A 670 -15.53 48.84 16.21
N ASP A 671 -16.17 49.97 16.50
CA ASP A 671 -17.49 50.32 15.96
C ASP A 671 -17.39 50.68 14.47
N VAL A 672 -16.26 51.24 14.01
CA VAL A 672 -15.98 51.45 12.57
C VAL A 672 -15.90 50.11 11.83
N VAL A 673 -15.25 49.10 12.41
CA VAL A 673 -15.18 47.76 11.81
C VAL A 673 -16.58 47.13 11.75
N LEU A 674 -17.38 47.25 12.81
CA LEU A 674 -18.76 46.75 12.83
C LEU A 674 -19.63 47.46 11.79
N LEU A 675 -19.51 48.78 11.66
CA LEU A 675 -20.20 49.58 10.64
C LEU A 675 -19.88 49.07 9.23
N LEU A 676 -18.59 48.92 8.89
CA LEU A 676 -18.16 48.41 7.59
C LEU A 676 -18.63 46.98 7.34
N ASN A 677 -18.52 46.10 8.35
CA ASN A 677 -18.96 44.71 8.21
C ASN A 677 -20.48 44.62 7.95
N ASN A 678 -21.29 45.39 8.67
CA ASN A 678 -22.74 45.44 8.47
C ASN A 678 -23.11 46.03 7.10
N LEU A 679 -22.38 47.08 6.67
CA LEU A 679 -22.58 47.69 5.36
C LEU A 679 -22.25 46.72 4.23
N TYR A 680 -21.09 46.05 4.30
CA TYR A 680 -20.70 45.08 3.30
C TYR A 680 -21.56 43.82 3.34
N THR A 681 -22.08 43.40 4.50
CA THR A 681 -23.07 42.33 4.59
C THR A 681 -24.37 42.71 3.86
N LEU A 682 -24.82 43.97 4.00
CA LEU A 682 -25.98 44.47 3.25
C LEU A 682 -25.71 44.46 1.74
N PHE A 683 -24.53 44.92 1.31
CA PHE A 683 -24.17 44.95 -0.11
C PHE A 683 -24.03 43.53 -0.68
N ASP A 684 -23.30 42.65 0.00
CA ASP A 684 -23.08 41.27 -0.39
C ASP A 684 -24.43 40.53 -0.52
N GLY A 685 -25.39 40.77 0.40
CA GLY A 685 -26.74 40.22 0.31
C GLY A 685 -27.54 40.71 -0.92
N ILE A 686 -27.36 41.97 -1.33
CA ILE A 686 -27.96 42.48 -2.58
C ILE A 686 -27.30 41.81 -3.79
N LEU A 687 -25.97 41.63 -3.78
CA LEU A 687 -25.26 41.03 -4.92
C LEU A 687 -25.69 39.59 -5.21
N GLU A 688 -26.07 38.80 -4.20
CA GLU A 688 -26.52 37.41 -4.39
C GLU A 688 -27.76 37.27 -5.29
N GLU A 689 -28.58 38.32 -5.41
CA GLU A 689 -29.78 38.35 -6.25
C GLU A 689 -29.49 38.60 -7.74
N TYR A 690 -28.30 39.13 -8.07
CA TYR A 690 -27.92 39.63 -9.40
C TYR A 690 -26.67 38.94 -9.96
N ASP A 691 -26.46 39.02 -11.28
CA ASP A 691 -25.25 38.47 -11.93
C ASP A 691 -24.07 39.45 -11.81
N VAL A 692 -23.56 39.62 -10.58
CA VAL A 692 -22.51 40.58 -10.23
C VAL A 692 -21.43 39.92 -9.38
N TYR A 693 -20.17 40.15 -9.75
CA TYR A 693 -19.01 39.67 -9.03
C TYR A 693 -18.36 40.79 -8.20
N LYS A 694 -18.07 40.48 -6.93
CA LYS A 694 -17.31 41.34 -6.01
C LYS A 694 -15.82 41.26 -6.34
N VAL A 695 -15.24 42.36 -6.80
CA VAL A 695 -13.83 42.40 -7.23
C VAL A 695 -12.93 42.57 -6.01
N GLU A 696 -12.97 43.75 -5.39
CA GLU A 696 -12.17 44.09 -4.22
C GLU A 696 -12.84 45.22 -3.42
N THR A 697 -12.42 45.39 -2.17
CA THR A 697 -12.69 46.60 -1.38
C THR A 697 -11.39 47.38 -1.24
N ILE A 698 -11.40 48.67 -1.59
CA ILE A 698 -10.22 49.55 -1.52
C ILE A 698 -10.51 50.64 -0.48
N GLY A 699 -10.11 50.39 0.77
CA GLY A 699 -10.45 51.29 1.88
C GLY A 699 -11.96 51.26 2.18
N ASP A 700 -12.60 52.42 2.07
CA ASP A 700 -14.05 52.65 2.13
C ASP A 700 -14.76 52.47 0.78
N ALA A 701 -14.00 52.24 -0.30
CA ALA A 701 -14.58 52.03 -1.62
C ALA A 701 -14.95 50.56 -1.87
N TYR A 702 -16.14 50.35 -2.43
CA TYR A 702 -16.68 49.04 -2.80
C TYR A 702 -16.74 48.90 -4.33
N MET A 703 -16.03 47.89 -4.87
CA MET A 703 -15.90 47.66 -6.30
C MET A 703 -16.57 46.36 -6.72
N VAL A 704 -17.50 46.44 -7.67
CA VAL A 704 -18.17 45.27 -8.26
C VAL A 704 -18.24 45.36 -9.77
N ALA A 705 -18.33 44.22 -10.44
CA ALA A 705 -18.37 44.15 -11.89
C ALA A 705 -19.34 43.08 -12.39
N SER A 706 -19.92 43.29 -13.57
CA SER A 706 -20.75 42.31 -14.27
C SER A 706 -20.27 42.14 -15.72
N GLY A 707 -20.57 40.98 -16.31
CA GLY A 707 -20.08 40.56 -17.62
C GLY A 707 -18.75 39.80 -17.57
N LEU A 708 -18.30 39.44 -16.37
CA LEU A 708 -17.11 38.63 -16.09
C LEU A 708 -17.29 37.81 -14.80
N PRO A 709 -16.57 36.68 -14.63
CA PRO A 709 -15.78 35.99 -15.66
C PRO A 709 -16.67 35.36 -16.75
N ILE A 710 -17.98 35.22 -16.50
CA ILE A 710 -18.95 34.72 -17.47
C ILE A 710 -19.54 35.91 -18.23
N ARG A 711 -19.49 35.87 -19.56
CA ARG A 711 -20.04 36.91 -20.42
C ARG A 711 -21.57 36.81 -20.44
N ASN A 712 -22.27 37.91 -20.15
CA ASN A 712 -23.74 37.96 -20.09
C ASN A 712 -24.39 38.87 -21.16
N GLY A 713 -23.65 39.16 -22.24
CA GLY A 713 -24.14 39.96 -23.38
C GLY A 713 -24.20 41.44 -23.03
N ARG A 714 -25.36 42.09 -23.20
CA ARG A 714 -25.58 43.50 -22.79
C ARG A 714 -26.15 43.63 -21.37
N ARG A 715 -26.47 42.51 -20.72
CA ARG A 715 -27.14 42.49 -19.42
C ARG A 715 -26.27 43.04 -18.30
N HIS A 716 -24.94 42.99 -18.42
CA HIS A 716 -24.03 43.58 -17.41
C HIS A 716 -24.35 45.03 -17.06
N ALA A 717 -24.82 45.84 -18.02
CA ALA A 717 -25.24 47.22 -17.75
C ALA A 717 -26.52 47.27 -16.90
N THR A 718 -27.48 46.40 -17.19
CA THR A 718 -28.74 46.27 -16.42
C THR A 718 -28.47 45.78 -15.00
N GLU A 719 -27.70 44.71 -14.82
CA GLU A 719 -27.37 44.14 -13.51
C GLU A 719 -26.73 45.21 -12.60
N ILE A 720 -25.73 45.93 -13.11
CA ILE A 720 -25.05 46.98 -12.35
C ILE A 720 -25.97 48.19 -12.08
N ALA A 721 -26.81 48.59 -13.04
CA ALA A 721 -27.76 49.67 -12.85
C ALA A 721 -28.81 49.33 -11.76
N CYS A 722 -29.35 48.11 -11.78
CA CYS A 722 -30.28 47.61 -10.77
C CYS A 722 -29.64 47.55 -9.38
N VAL A 723 -28.44 46.96 -9.27
CA VAL A 723 -27.68 46.92 -8.02
C VAL A 723 -27.42 48.33 -7.48
N SER A 724 -27.04 49.28 -8.35
CA SER A 724 -26.80 50.67 -7.95
C SER A 724 -28.05 51.34 -7.38
N LEU A 725 -29.20 51.15 -8.03
CA LEU A 725 -30.47 51.70 -7.58
C LEU A 725 -30.91 51.08 -6.25
N ARG A 726 -30.73 49.76 -6.08
CA ARG A 726 -31.09 49.04 -4.86
C ARG A 726 -30.21 49.43 -3.69
N ILE A 727 -28.89 49.48 -3.87
CA ILE A 727 -27.95 49.96 -2.84
C ILE A 727 -28.29 51.38 -2.40
N ARG A 728 -28.55 52.30 -3.34
CA ARG A 728 -28.95 53.69 -3.03
C ARG A 728 -30.28 53.77 -2.25
N GLN A 729 -31.18 52.81 -2.42
CA GLN A 729 -32.44 52.78 -1.70
C GLN A 729 -32.27 52.22 -0.28
N ASP A 730 -31.58 51.08 -0.14
CA ASP A 730 -31.43 50.37 1.14
C ASP A 730 -30.50 51.10 2.12
N ILE A 731 -29.53 51.89 1.61
CA ILE A 731 -28.64 52.73 2.43
C ILE A 731 -29.40 53.81 3.21
N LYS A 732 -30.55 54.27 2.70
CA LYS A 732 -31.37 55.32 3.37
C LYS A 732 -31.90 54.84 4.72
N THR A 733 -32.09 53.54 4.86
CA THR A 733 -32.60 52.88 6.08
C THR A 733 -31.49 52.26 6.92
N PHE A 734 -30.22 52.42 6.52
CA PHE A 734 -29.10 51.79 7.19
C PHE A 734 -28.74 52.52 8.50
N PRO A 735 -28.72 51.83 9.65
CA PRO A 735 -28.45 52.46 10.94
C PRO A 735 -26.95 52.73 11.12
N VAL A 736 -26.59 53.96 11.51
CA VAL A 736 -25.21 54.31 11.90
C VAL A 736 -25.08 54.22 13.43
N PRO A 737 -24.12 53.45 13.97
CA PRO A 737 -23.88 53.39 15.42
C PRO A 737 -23.59 54.78 16.01
N ASN A 738 -24.27 55.11 17.11
CA ASN A 738 -24.04 56.32 17.91
C ASN A 738 -24.27 57.69 17.23
N ASN A 739 -24.91 57.76 16.05
CA ASN A 739 -25.30 59.02 15.41
C ASN A 739 -26.79 59.01 15.02
N VAL A 740 -27.62 59.71 15.78
CA VAL A 740 -29.10 59.61 15.72
C VAL A 740 -29.73 60.42 14.57
N ASN A 741 -28.97 61.27 13.86
CA ASN A 741 -29.55 62.27 12.94
C ASN A 741 -28.92 62.42 11.55
N ASP A 742 -27.94 61.60 11.15
CA ASP A 742 -27.39 61.66 9.79
C ASP A 742 -27.28 60.26 9.19
N ASN A 743 -28.08 59.99 8.16
CA ASN A 743 -28.04 58.71 7.43
C ASN A 743 -26.72 58.60 6.66
N LEU A 744 -26.20 57.38 6.54
CA LEU A 744 -25.00 57.12 5.74
C LEU A 744 -25.26 57.51 4.28
N LYS A 745 -24.39 58.34 3.72
CA LYS A 745 -24.48 58.79 2.32
C LYS A 745 -23.41 58.10 1.51
N VAL A 746 -23.80 57.51 0.40
CA VAL A 746 -22.87 56.92 -0.58
C VAL A 746 -22.94 57.69 -1.88
N ARG A 747 -21.80 57.71 -2.56
CA ARG A 747 -21.63 58.24 -3.92
C ARG A 747 -21.30 57.06 -4.82
N ILE A 748 -21.93 57.00 -5.98
CA ILE A 748 -21.86 55.83 -6.86
C ILE A 748 -21.44 56.30 -8.26
N GLY A 749 -20.47 55.60 -8.84
CA GLY A 749 -20.04 55.77 -10.22
C GLY A 749 -20.09 54.46 -10.99
N ILE A 750 -20.67 54.49 -12.19
CA ILE A 750 -20.74 53.33 -13.08
C ILE A 750 -20.23 53.67 -14.49
N HIS A 751 -19.47 52.74 -15.08
CA HIS A 751 -18.94 52.86 -16.44
C HIS A 751 -18.85 51.50 -17.12
N SER A 752 -19.02 51.49 -18.45
CA SER A 752 -18.85 50.30 -19.28
C SER A 752 -17.74 50.47 -20.31
N GLY A 753 -16.92 49.44 -20.46
CA GLY A 753 -15.86 49.39 -21.46
C GLY A 753 -15.10 48.07 -21.42
N SER A 754 -14.04 47.97 -22.21
CA SER A 754 -13.22 46.76 -22.30
C SER A 754 -12.22 46.66 -21.14
N CYS A 755 -12.03 45.47 -20.57
CA CYS A 755 -11.00 45.23 -19.57
C CYS A 755 -10.36 43.85 -19.75
N VAL A 756 -9.16 43.68 -19.20
CA VAL A 756 -8.51 42.38 -19.03
C VAL A 756 -8.69 41.94 -17.59
N ALA A 757 -9.10 40.70 -17.34
CA ALA A 757 -9.20 40.17 -15.98
C ALA A 757 -8.42 38.86 -15.85
N GLY A 758 -7.83 38.63 -14.67
CA GLY A 758 -6.99 37.46 -14.42
C GLY A 758 -6.56 37.33 -12.96
N ILE A 759 -5.98 36.19 -12.62
CA ILE A 759 -5.49 35.93 -11.26
C ILE A 759 -4.11 36.57 -11.07
N VAL A 760 -3.95 37.31 -9.98
CA VAL A 760 -2.66 37.89 -9.57
C VAL A 760 -2.26 37.36 -8.19
N GLY A 761 -0.98 36.99 -8.06
CA GLY A 761 -0.38 36.51 -6.82
C GLY A 761 -0.47 34.98 -6.64
N HIS A 762 0.61 34.39 -6.10
CA HIS A 762 0.69 32.93 -5.88
C HIS A 762 0.25 32.50 -4.46
N LYS A 763 0.50 33.35 -3.45
CA LYS A 763 0.22 33.04 -2.04
C LYS A 763 -1.19 33.44 -1.59
N MET A 764 -1.74 34.50 -2.21
CA MET A 764 -3.10 35.00 -2.00
C MET A 764 -3.64 35.38 -3.39
N PRO A 765 -4.15 34.40 -4.17
CA PRO A 765 -4.63 34.66 -5.52
C PRO A 765 -5.87 35.55 -5.46
N ARG A 766 -5.87 36.61 -6.28
CA ARG A 766 -7.02 37.51 -6.43
C ARG A 766 -7.39 37.66 -7.88
N TYR A 767 -8.69 37.65 -8.19
CA TYR A 767 -9.18 37.90 -9.53
C TYR A 767 -9.30 39.41 -9.75
N CYS A 768 -8.29 39.99 -10.40
CA CYS A 768 -8.16 41.43 -10.58
C CYS A 768 -8.55 41.87 -11.99
N LEU A 769 -9.09 43.09 -12.11
CA LEU A 769 -9.41 43.73 -13.38
C LEU A 769 -8.35 44.79 -13.71
N PHE A 770 -7.94 44.83 -14.97
CA PHE A 770 -6.97 45.77 -15.51
C PHE A 770 -7.55 46.44 -16.74
N GLY A 771 -7.38 47.76 -16.82
CA GLY A 771 -7.79 48.52 -17.99
C GLY A 771 -8.22 49.93 -17.64
N ASP A 772 -8.33 50.73 -18.67
CA ASP A 772 -8.76 52.12 -18.57
C ASP A 772 -10.20 52.24 -18.04
N THR A 773 -11.07 51.25 -18.31
CA THR A 773 -12.44 51.17 -17.79
C THR A 773 -12.50 51.22 -16.25
N VAL A 774 -11.56 50.57 -15.55
CA VAL A 774 -11.49 50.62 -14.08
C VAL A 774 -11.23 52.05 -13.59
N ASN A 775 -10.29 52.74 -14.24
CA ASN A 775 -9.94 54.12 -13.89
C ASN A 775 -11.10 55.07 -14.17
N VAL A 776 -11.76 54.95 -15.32
CA VAL A 776 -12.91 55.80 -15.66
C VAL A 776 -14.07 55.55 -14.69
N ALA A 777 -14.37 54.30 -14.33
CA ALA A 777 -15.40 53.97 -13.34
C ALA A 777 -15.11 54.61 -11.97
N SER A 778 -13.87 54.49 -11.48
CA SER A 778 -13.45 55.17 -10.25
C SER A 778 -13.57 56.70 -10.35
N ARG A 779 -13.34 57.30 -11.53
CA ARG A 779 -13.57 58.75 -11.73
C ARG A 779 -15.03 59.14 -11.78
N MET A 780 -15.92 58.29 -12.29
CA MET A 780 -17.36 58.52 -12.22
C MET A 780 -17.84 58.57 -10.78
N GLU A 781 -17.25 57.75 -9.91
CA GLU A 781 -17.50 57.81 -8.47
C GLU A 781 -16.89 59.09 -7.87
N SER A 782 -15.60 59.33 -8.12
CA SER A 782 -14.85 60.44 -7.50
C SER A 782 -15.29 61.84 -7.93
N THR A 783 -16.07 61.97 -9.00
CA THR A 783 -16.69 63.24 -9.46
C THR A 783 -18.19 63.30 -9.21
N GLY A 784 -18.76 62.23 -8.62
CA GLY A 784 -20.16 62.11 -8.24
C GLY A 784 -20.57 62.98 -7.07
N GLU A 785 -21.89 63.12 -6.89
CA GLU A 785 -22.51 63.82 -5.77
C GLU A 785 -23.08 62.80 -4.76
N PRO A 786 -23.14 63.15 -3.46
CA PRO A 786 -23.73 62.28 -2.45
C PRO A 786 -25.15 61.85 -2.83
N MET A 787 -25.46 60.57 -2.64
CA MET A 787 -26.75 59.95 -2.94
C MET A 787 -27.17 59.98 -4.42
N LYS A 788 -26.26 60.30 -5.35
CA LYS A 788 -26.49 60.19 -6.80
C LYS A 788 -25.65 59.09 -7.42
N ILE A 789 -26.17 58.53 -8.50
CA ILE A 789 -25.50 57.50 -9.30
C ILE A 789 -25.06 58.16 -10.61
N GLN A 790 -23.76 58.38 -10.75
CA GLN A 790 -23.17 58.97 -11.95
C GLN A 790 -22.81 57.90 -12.97
N THR A 791 -23.16 58.13 -14.22
CA THR A 791 -22.86 57.23 -15.32
C THR A 791 -22.12 57.93 -16.45
N SER A 792 -21.23 57.20 -17.12
CA SER A 792 -20.64 57.62 -18.40
C SER A 792 -21.63 57.49 -19.56
N GLU A 793 -21.34 58.14 -20.69
CA GLU A 793 -22.08 57.99 -21.96
C GLU A 793 -22.19 56.52 -22.43
N ASN A 794 -21.13 55.71 -22.26
CA ASN A 794 -21.16 54.29 -22.64
C ASN A 794 -22.27 53.48 -21.93
N ILE A 795 -22.51 53.75 -20.65
CA ILE A 795 -23.60 53.10 -19.89
C ILE A 795 -24.94 53.58 -20.42
N LYS A 796 -25.08 54.89 -20.66
CA LYS A 796 -26.30 55.49 -21.19
C LYS A 796 -26.67 54.86 -22.52
N ASP A 797 -25.73 54.72 -23.44
CA ASP A 797 -25.97 54.07 -24.75
C ASP A 797 -26.37 52.60 -24.62
N LEU A 798 -25.85 51.87 -23.63
CA LEU A 798 -26.23 50.49 -23.37
C LEU A 798 -27.63 50.41 -22.76
N LEU A 799 -27.95 51.25 -21.78
CA LEU A 799 -29.26 51.27 -21.12
C LEU A 799 -30.36 51.77 -22.06
N ASP A 800 -30.10 52.75 -22.92
CA ASP A 800 -31.05 53.22 -23.94
C ASP A 800 -31.41 52.11 -24.93
N LYS A 801 -30.42 51.27 -25.31
CA LYS A 801 -30.63 50.12 -26.21
C LYS A 801 -31.42 48.98 -25.56
N ILE A 802 -31.41 48.89 -24.23
CA ILE A 802 -32.13 47.85 -23.48
C ILE A 802 -33.55 48.35 -23.12
N GLY A 803 -33.67 49.63 -22.79
CA GLY A 803 -34.91 50.25 -22.30
C GLY A 803 -35.12 50.06 -20.80
N GLY A 804 -36.08 50.81 -20.24
CA GLY A 804 -36.53 50.65 -18.85
C GLY A 804 -35.79 51.47 -17.79
N PHE A 805 -34.86 52.35 -18.17
CA PHE A 805 -34.13 53.21 -17.21
C PHE A 805 -34.28 54.70 -17.58
N VAL A 806 -34.37 55.55 -16.55
CA VAL A 806 -34.43 57.01 -16.69
C VAL A 806 -33.09 57.61 -16.33
N LEU A 807 -32.45 58.24 -17.32
CA LEU A 807 -31.19 58.97 -17.16
C LEU A 807 -31.38 60.46 -17.47
N GLU A 808 -30.76 61.32 -16.66
CA GLU A 808 -30.76 62.78 -16.85
C GLU A 808 -29.35 63.25 -17.20
N GLU A 809 -29.21 64.14 -18.20
CA GLU A 809 -27.91 64.70 -18.55
C GLU A 809 -27.39 65.63 -17.45
N ARG A 810 -26.21 65.33 -16.91
CA ARG A 810 -25.51 66.21 -15.95
C ARG A 810 -24.76 67.33 -16.66
N GLY A 811 -24.24 67.02 -17.85
CA GLY A 811 -23.36 67.89 -18.64
C GLY A 811 -21.91 67.37 -18.68
N GLU A 812 -21.03 68.26 -19.13
CA GLU A 812 -19.61 67.97 -19.35
C GLU A 812 -18.77 68.17 -18.07
N ILE A 813 -18.01 67.15 -17.69
CA ILE A 813 -17.12 67.19 -16.52
C ILE A 813 -15.67 66.94 -16.92
N GLN A 814 -14.74 67.58 -16.19
CA GLN A 814 -13.31 67.36 -16.40
C GLN A 814 -12.87 66.07 -15.69
N VAL A 815 -12.52 65.04 -16.46
CA VAL A 815 -12.00 63.78 -15.95
C VAL A 815 -10.49 63.74 -16.11
N LYS A 816 -9.78 63.60 -14.99
CA LYS A 816 -8.31 63.57 -14.95
C LYS A 816 -7.78 62.45 -15.87
N GLY A 817 -6.97 62.84 -16.86
CA GLY A 817 -6.37 61.92 -17.84
C GLY A 817 -7.24 61.59 -19.06
N LYS A 818 -8.49 62.04 -19.11
CA LYS A 818 -9.41 61.83 -20.24
C LYS A 818 -9.89 63.11 -20.91
N GLY A 819 -9.77 64.25 -20.25
CA GLY A 819 -10.29 65.52 -20.76
C GLY A 819 -11.74 65.71 -20.33
N THR A 820 -12.53 66.40 -21.15
CA THR A 820 -13.94 66.66 -20.88
C THR A 820 -14.79 65.47 -21.30
N MET A 821 -15.65 64.97 -20.41
CA MET A 821 -16.55 63.85 -20.68
C MET A 821 -18.00 64.21 -20.34
N LYS A 822 -18.95 63.81 -21.18
CA LYS A 822 -20.37 63.90 -20.87
C LYS A 822 -20.79 62.82 -19.88
N THR A 823 -21.58 63.22 -18.89
CA THR A 823 -22.05 62.32 -17.83
C THR A 823 -23.54 62.48 -17.57
N TYR A 824 -24.12 61.44 -17.00
CA TYR A 824 -25.56 61.34 -16.77
C TYR A 824 -25.83 60.87 -15.34
N TRP A 825 -27.00 61.22 -14.81
CA TRP A 825 -27.52 60.73 -13.55
C TRP A 825 -28.51 59.59 -13.79
N LEU A 826 -28.28 58.43 -13.19
CA LEU A 826 -29.26 57.35 -13.18
C LEU A 826 -30.31 57.62 -12.09
N LEU A 827 -31.54 57.93 -12.50
CA LEU A 827 -32.60 58.36 -11.59
C LEU A 827 -33.43 57.17 -11.06
N SER A 828 -34.00 56.38 -11.96
CA SER A 828 -34.91 55.29 -11.60
C SER A 828 -35.05 54.28 -12.75
N GLN A 829 -35.69 53.15 -12.43
CA GLN A 829 -36.20 52.20 -13.42
C GLN A 829 -37.67 52.55 -13.72
N CYS A 830 -38.06 52.59 -14.99
CA CYS A 830 -39.47 52.79 -15.36
C CYS A 830 -40.26 51.53 -14.99
N GLU A 831 -41.25 51.66 -14.11
CA GLU A 831 -42.30 50.65 -13.94
C GLU A 831 -43.20 50.67 -15.17
N SER A 832 -42.90 49.81 -16.16
CA SER A 832 -43.93 49.28 -17.03
C SER A 832 -44.39 47.94 -16.45
N ASP A 833 -45.68 47.87 -16.09
CA ASP A 833 -46.37 46.64 -15.72
C ASP A 833 -46.03 45.53 -16.73
N GLY A 834 -45.18 44.58 -16.33
CA GLY A 834 -44.89 43.37 -17.12
C GLY A 834 -43.43 42.97 -17.33
N CYS A 835 -42.42 43.66 -16.79
CA CYS A 835 -41.03 43.21 -16.92
C CYS A 835 -40.58 42.28 -15.78
N ALA A 836 -41.27 41.14 -15.63
CA ALA A 836 -40.63 39.96 -15.04
C ALA A 836 -39.66 39.43 -16.10
N VAL A 837 -38.37 39.75 -15.97
CA VAL A 837 -37.33 39.14 -16.81
C VAL A 837 -37.36 37.63 -16.54
N SER A 838 -38.00 36.89 -17.44
CA SER A 838 -38.16 35.44 -17.37
C SER A 838 -36.78 34.77 -17.32
N LYS A 839 -36.45 34.16 -16.17
CA LYS A 839 -35.44 33.09 -16.07
C LYS A 839 -35.98 31.82 -16.74
N SER A 840 -36.13 31.81 -18.07
CA SER A 840 -36.44 30.59 -18.83
C SER A 840 -36.20 30.76 -20.34
N ALA A 841 -35.06 30.26 -20.81
CA ALA A 841 -34.62 29.90 -22.17
C ALA A 841 -33.13 30.29 -22.22
N GLU A 842 -32.15 29.39 -22.22
CA GLU A 842 -31.89 28.31 -23.19
C GLU A 842 -31.14 27.17 -22.47
N THR A 843 -31.57 25.93 -22.71
CA THR A 843 -30.75 24.72 -22.59
C THR A 843 -29.94 24.52 -23.85
#